data_AF-A0A7J2R0T0-F1
#
_entry.id   AF-A0A7J2R0T0-F1
#
_cell.length_a   1.000
_cell.length_b   1.000
_cell.length_c   1.000
_cell.angle_alpha   90.00
_cell.angle_beta   90.00
_cell.angle_gamma   90.00
#
_symmetry.space_group_name_H-M   'P 1'
#
loop_
_entity.id
_entity.type
_entity.pdbx_description
1 polymer ?
#
loop_
_entity_poly.entity_id
_entity_poly.type
_entity_poly.pdbx_seq_one_letter_code
_entity_poly.pdbx_strand_id
1 'polypeptide(L)'
;FTTRPDTLYGVTFMVFAPEHPWVREWVKGSQYEEEFEVLYQEVMHQNIFERTDINLEKKGMFIGKYCVNPITKEEIPVYISNFVIYEYGAGAVMAVPAHDQRDFEFAKEYEIPIKIVIQPHDYDLNKDRMTRSYEGDGSLVHSGEFDGMENRSAIKIITEKLDEINSGYPTVNYKLRDWGISRQRYWGCPIPVLYCEVCGVIPVPYEDLPVYLPKDVSFTGAGNPLETCKSFINTKCPRCGKNARRETDTMDTFIDSSWYFFAYCDPPSIESEIPYTKTNVNYWGNVDLYVGGIEHAILHLIYARFFTKVSRDLGLHNFNEPFQRLLTQGMINKTQPFCTNCNAFLMKADLEQMKCRKCGSKDLIQKSVKMSKSYGNTINPEEIIEKYGADAARFFILFGASPESGLEWNDEVVNFADKFVRNFFNLLTTPIQNNRNKRTIRDELIMYNLNKTIKLVTEGINRIAIRDAINYIIQFVSELAKYKEEGILKKIYDECREKLLMLFHPFVPHITEEIWEFIGKDNFLSLNSWPTYNNALINIENEYKWNLLNNILNDIKRIKLAAKINKIKKATIITASEWKYKFYSLLMTLIEKTKDQGEIMKEMMKDELLRDHSKFINQTTSKILKNIGKYSKHYIDILEENKIFNEISPLIKKRFNCDVEVIIEIKSEHKKASQALPGRPAIVME
;
A
#
# COMPACT_ATOMS: atom_id res chain seq x y z
N PHE A 1 -31.13 -20.19 5.28
CA PHE A 1 -30.04 -19.65 6.12
C PHE A 1 -30.29 -18.17 6.35
N THR A 2 -30.08 -17.66 7.57
CA THR A 2 -30.13 -16.22 7.86
C THR A 2 -29.10 -15.90 8.95
N THR A 3 -28.44 -14.74 8.85
CA THR A 3 -27.62 -14.18 9.94
C THR A 3 -28.44 -13.28 10.87
N ARG A 4 -29.73 -13.10 10.57
CA ARG A 4 -30.67 -12.23 11.28
C ARG A 4 -31.92 -13.00 11.74
N PRO A 5 -31.80 -14.07 12.55
CA PRO A 5 -32.99 -14.74 13.09
C PRO A 5 -33.77 -13.82 14.04
N ASP A 6 -33.15 -12.76 14.57
CA ASP A 6 -33.80 -11.68 15.33
C ASP A 6 -34.93 -10.98 14.57
N THR A 7 -34.92 -11.03 13.24
CA THR A 7 -35.94 -10.39 12.40
C THR A 7 -37.00 -11.34 11.86
N LEU A 8 -37.06 -12.59 12.35
CA LEU A 8 -37.95 -13.63 11.80
C LEU A 8 -39.44 -13.24 11.78
N TYR A 9 -39.89 -12.45 12.76
CA TYR A 9 -41.27 -11.95 12.81
C TYR A 9 -41.61 -10.94 11.71
N GLY A 10 -40.58 -10.35 11.09
CA GLY A 10 -40.70 -9.37 10.01
C GLY A 10 -40.65 -10.00 8.61
N VAL A 11 -40.61 -11.33 8.53
CA VAL A 11 -40.65 -12.04 7.24
C VAL A 11 -42.01 -11.83 6.59
N THR A 12 -42.02 -11.26 5.39
CA THR A 12 -43.26 -11.01 4.62
C THR A 12 -43.34 -11.76 3.30
N PHE A 13 -42.24 -12.35 2.84
CA PHE A 13 -42.20 -13.28 1.72
C PHE A 13 -40.96 -14.18 1.81
N MET A 14 -40.97 -15.29 1.08
CA MET A 14 -39.79 -16.13 0.84
C MET A 14 -39.34 -15.99 -0.60
N VAL A 15 -38.03 -16.08 -0.86
CA VAL A 15 -37.49 -16.03 -2.21
C VAL A 15 -36.61 -17.24 -2.48
N PHE A 16 -36.85 -17.91 -3.60
CA PHE A 16 -36.06 -19.04 -4.09
C PHE A 16 -35.27 -18.66 -5.33
N ALA A 17 -34.10 -19.28 -5.50
CA ALA A 17 -33.37 -19.22 -6.76
C ALA A 17 -34.17 -19.96 -7.87
N PRO A 18 -34.23 -19.43 -9.11
CA PRO A 18 -34.91 -20.11 -10.22
C PRO A 18 -34.40 -21.54 -10.48
N GLU A 19 -33.10 -21.76 -10.30
CA GLU A 19 -32.44 -23.06 -10.46
C GLU A 19 -32.68 -24.05 -9.30
N HIS A 20 -33.42 -23.66 -8.26
CA HIS A 20 -33.72 -24.54 -7.15
C HIS A 20 -34.55 -25.75 -7.63
N PRO A 21 -34.14 -27.01 -7.35
CA PRO A 21 -34.76 -28.21 -7.96
C PRO A 21 -36.27 -28.35 -7.74
N TRP A 22 -36.79 -27.86 -6.61
CA TRP A 22 -38.22 -27.92 -6.31
C TRP A 22 -39.08 -26.94 -7.10
N VAL A 23 -38.51 -25.83 -7.55
CA VAL A 23 -39.27 -24.71 -8.11
C VAL A 23 -39.97 -25.10 -9.40
N ARG A 24 -39.26 -25.77 -10.32
CA ARG A 24 -39.83 -26.23 -11.59
C ARG A 24 -40.99 -27.22 -11.35
N GLU A 25 -40.88 -28.10 -10.36
CA GLU A 25 -41.95 -29.01 -9.99
C GLU A 25 -43.15 -28.29 -9.34
N TRP A 26 -42.94 -27.20 -8.61
CA TRP A 26 -44.02 -26.44 -7.98
C TRP A 26 -44.88 -25.66 -8.96
N VAL A 27 -44.29 -25.18 -10.07
CA VAL A 27 -44.99 -24.40 -11.08
C VAL A 27 -45.58 -25.25 -12.19
N LYS A 28 -45.13 -26.50 -12.36
CA LYS A 28 -45.58 -27.43 -13.40
C LYS A 28 -47.11 -27.59 -13.42
N GLY A 29 -47.72 -27.38 -14.57
CA GLY A 29 -49.17 -27.43 -14.80
C GLY A 29 -49.95 -26.26 -14.19
N SER A 30 -49.28 -25.23 -13.67
CA SER A 30 -49.92 -24.03 -13.11
C SER A 30 -49.91 -22.86 -14.10
N GLN A 31 -50.69 -21.82 -13.82
CA GLN A 31 -50.69 -20.58 -14.60
C GLN A 31 -49.34 -19.83 -14.58
N TYR A 32 -48.40 -20.21 -13.69
CA TYR A 32 -47.09 -19.58 -13.53
C TYR A 32 -45.97 -20.30 -14.30
N GLU A 33 -46.24 -21.45 -14.94
CA GLU A 33 -45.21 -22.28 -15.59
C GLU A 33 -44.51 -21.56 -16.74
N GLU A 34 -45.28 -20.91 -17.61
CA GLU A 34 -44.76 -20.23 -18.81
C GLU A 34 -43.87 -19.03 -18.43
N GLU A 35 -44.36 -18.17 -17.54
CA GLU A 35 -43.62 -17.01 -17.03
C GLU A 35 -42.37 -17.43 -16.25
N PHE A 36 -42.45 -18.52 -15.48
CA PHE A 36 -41.29 -19.08 -14.80
C PHE A 36 -40.21 -19.51 -15.78
N GLU A 37 -40.56 -20.22 -16.86
CA GLU A 37 -39.54 -20.69 -17.81
C GLU A 37 -38.86 -19.52 -18.52
N VAL A 38 -39.58 -18.43 -18.81
CA VAL A 38 -38.97 -17.18 -19.31
C VAL A 38 -37.97 -16.62 -18.30
N LEU A 39 -38.37 -16.44 -17.04
CA LEU A 39 -37.48 -15.93 -15.99
C LEU A 39 -36.27 -16.86 -15.76
N TYR A 40 -36.50 -18.17 -15.75
CA TYR A 40 -35.45 -19.18 -15.60
C TYR A 40 -34.41 -19.04 -16.71
N GLN A 41 -34.83 -18.97 -17.98
CA GLN A 41 -33.91 -18.79 -19.10
C GLN A 41 -33.16 -17.45 -18.98
N GLU A 42 -33.84 -16.35 -18.66
CA GLU A 42 -33.16 -15.06 -18.44
C GLU A 42 -32.05 -15.15 -17.37
N VAL A 43 -32.34 -15.80 -16.23
CA VAL A 43 -31.39 -15.91 -15.12
C VAL A 43 -30.24 -16.86 -15.45
N MET A 44 -30.47 -17.93 -16.22
CA MET A 44 -29.39 -18.83 -16.64
C MET A 44 -28.38 -18.18 -17.60
N HIS A 45 -28.75 -17.07 -18.26
CA HIS A 45 -27.84 -16.27 -19.08
C HIS A 45 -27.08 -15.19 -18.29
N GLN A 46 -27.43 -14.97 -17.02
CA GLN A 46 -26.74 -14.02 -16.14
C GLN A 46 -25.60 -14.72 -15.42
N ASN A 47 -24.45 -14.05 -15.33
CA ASN A 47 -23.38 -14.60 -14.50
C ASN A 47 -23.69 -14.37 -13.00
N ILE A 48 -23.12 -15.22 -12.14
CA ILE A 48 -23.36 -15.16 -10.69
C ILE A 48 -22.95 -13.81 -10.08
N PHE A 49 -21.90 -13.15 -10.61
CA PHE A 49 -21.43 -11.87 -10.10
C PHE A 49 -22.41 -10.73 -10.40
N GLU A 50 -22.95 -10.68 -11.62
CA GLU A 50 -23.99 -9.75 -12.06
C GLU A 50 -25.22 -9.88 -11.16
N ARG A 51 -25.65 -11.11 -10.85
CA ARG A 51 -26.78 -11.39 -9.95
C ARG A 51 -26.58 -10.85 -8.53
N THR A 52 -25.34 -10.71 -8.09
CA THR A 52 -24.99 -10.12 -6.77
C THR A 52 -24.74 -8.61 -6.80
N ASP A 53 -24.76 -7.96 -7.97
CA ASP A 53 -24.59 -6.51 -8.08
C ASP A 53 -25.79 -5.79 -7.47
N ILE A 54 -25.55 -4.77 -6.65
CA ILE A 54 -26.61 -3.97 -6.03
C ILE A 54 -27.41 -3.21 -7.09
N ASN A 55 -26.77 -2.78 -8.17
CA ASN A 55 -27.40 -1.98 -9.23
C ASN A 55 -28.20 -2.80 -10.25
N LEU A 56 -28.08 -4.13 -10.22
CA LEU A 56 -28.88 -4.97 -11.10
C LEU A 56 -30.34 -4.89 -10.66
N GLU A 57 -31.25 -4.67 -11.60
CA GLU A 57 -32.69 -4.72 -11.36
C GLU A 57 -33.10 -6.09 -10.78
N LYS A 58 -33.88 -6.05 -9.70
CA LYS A 58 -34.32 -7.26 -8.98
C LYS A 58 -35.60 -7.77 -9.58
N LYS A 59 -35.47 -8.69 -10.54
CA LYS A 59 -36.61 -9.32 -11.21
C LYS A 59 -37.04 -10.57 -10.46
N GLY A 60 -38.34 -10.75 -10.31
CA GLY A 60 -38.92 -11.94 -9.75
C GLY A 60 -40.40 -12.06 -10.03
N MET A 61 -40.98 -13.17 -9.56
CA MET A 61 -42.39 -13.47 -9.75
C MET A 61 -42.94 -14.24 -8.56
N PHE A 62 -44.22 -14.00 -8.25
CA PHE A 62 -45.00 -14.84 -7.34
C PHE A 62 -45.43 -16.11 -8.07
N ILE A 63 -45.41 -17.25 -7.38
CA ILE A 63 -45.74 -18.55 -8.00
C ILE A 63 -47.00 -19.23 -7.46
N GLY A 64 -47.87 -18.50 -6.77
CA GLY A 64 -49.11 -19.07 -6.23
C GLY A 64 -48.89 -20.05 -5.07
N LYS A 65 -47.70 -20.06 -4.47
CA LYS A 65 -47.34 -20.92 -3.35
C LYS A 65 -47.10 -20.10 -2.09
N TYR A 66 -47.37 -20.71 -0.96
CA TYR A 66 -47.15 -20.14 0.36
C TYR A 66 -46.38 -21.13 1.23
N CYS A 67 -45.60 -20.61 2.16
CA CYS A 67 -45.01 -21.38 3.25
C CYS A 67 -45.50 -20.83 4.59
N VAL A 68 -45.38 -21.61 5.66
CA VAL A 68 -45.85 -21.19 6.99
C VAL A 68 -44.65 -20.70 7.82
N ASN A 69 -44.73 -19.49 8.37
CA ASN A 69 -43.73 -19.03 9.34
C ASN A 69 -43.78 -19.93 10.59
N PRO A 70 -42.67 -20.58 11.00
CA PRO A 70 -42.72 -21.59 12.06
C PRO A 70 -43.08 -21.01 13.43
N ILE A 71 -42.87 -19.71 13.65
CA ILE A 71 -43.22 -19.04 14.91
C ILE A 71 -44.58 -18.36 14.83
N THR A 72 -44.81 -17.47 13.85
CA THR A 72 -46.06 -16.69 13.77
C THR A 72 -47.25 -17.48 13.23
N LYS A 73 -46.98 -18.62 12.56
CA LYS A 73 -47.96 -19.44 11.83
C LYS A 73 -48.65 -18.72 10.67
N GLU A 74 -48.19 -17.54 10.29
CA GLU A 74 -48.69 -16.78 9.14
C GLU A 74 -48.30 -17.47 7.83
N GLU A 75 -49.19 -17.41 6.82
CA GLU A 75 -48.87 -17.81 5.45
C GLU A 75 -48.03 -16.72 4.77
N ILE A 76 -46.86 -17.12 4.30
CA ILE A 76 -45.85 -16.26 3.69
C ILE A 76 -45.76 -16.61 2.20
N PRO A 77 -46.02 -15.66 1.28
CA PRO A 77 -45.98 -15.92 -0.16
C PRO A 77 -44.56 -16.28 -0.62
N VAL A 78 -44.47 -17.21 -1.58
CA VAL A 78 -43.22 -17.67 -2.17
C VAL A 78 -43.02 -16.99 -3.53
N TYR A 79 -41.87 -16.33 -3.66
CA TYR A 79 -41.38 -15.70 -4.88
C TYR A 79 -40.15 -16.44 -5.41
N ILE A 80 -39.88 -16.22 -6.68
CA ILE A 80 -38.63 -16.61 -7.34
C ILE A 80 -37.94 -15.33 -7.81
N SER A 81 -36.62 -15.21 -7.64
CA SER A 81 -35.91 -14.02 -8.11
C SER A 81 -34.46 -14.26 -8.50
N ASN A 82 -33.95 -13.41 -9.39
CA ASN A 82 -32.59 -13.44 -9.92
C ASN A 82 -31.48 -13.19 -8.88
N PHE A 83 -31.76 -12.53 -7.75
CA PHE A 83 -30.73 -12.16 -6.77
C PHE A 83 -30.43 -13.23 -5.71
N VAL A 84 -31.24 -14.30 -5.64
CA VAL A 84 -30.97 -15.45 -4.77
C VAL A 84 -30.09 -16.43 -5.52
N ILE A 85 -28.96 -16.81 -4.93
CA ILE A 85 -27.98 -17.73 -5.53
C ILE A 85 -28.16 -19.11 -4.92
N TYR A 86 -28.35 -20.14 -5.77
CA TYR A 86 -28.63 -21.49 -5.30
C TYR A 86 -27.53 -22.09 -4.42
N GLU A 87 -26.26 -21.91 -4.80
CA GLU A 87 -25.12 -22.46 -4.06
C GLU A 87 -24.84 -21.72 -2.73
N TYR A 88 -25.58 -20.63 -2.43
CA TYR A 88 -25.43 -19.90 -1.17
C TYR A 88 -26.52 -20.27 -0.18
N GLY A 89 -26.12 -20.85 0.96
CA GLY A 89 -27.05 -21.29 1.99
C GLY A 89 -27.87 -22.48 1.51
N ALA A 90 -29.19 -22.30 1.38
CA ALA A 90 -30.11 -23.34 0.92
C ALA A 90 -30.75 -23.02 -0.45
N GLY A 91 -30.20 -22.04 -1.18
CA GLY A 91 -30.82 -21.53 -2.41
C GLY A 91 -32.19 -20.88 -2.21
N ALA A 92 -32.49 -20.53 -0.96
CA ALA A 92 -33.72 -19.88 -0.52
C ALA A 92 -33.42 -18.96 0.66
N VAL A 93 -34.08 -17.80 0.68
CA VAL A 93 -33.93 -16.78 1.73
C VAL A 93 -35.29 -16.35 2.26
N MET A 94 -35.35 -16.11 3.56
CA MET A 94 -36.45 -15.37 4.16
C MET A 94 -36.24 -13.89 3.89
N ALA A 95 -37.28 -13.20 3.44
CA ALA A 95 -37.17 -11.79 3.09
C ALA A 95 -37.80 -10.91 4.18
N VAL A 96 -37.02 -9.97 4.71
CA VAL A 96 -37.43 -9.05 5.78
C VAL A 96 -37.22 -7.61 5.32
N PRO A 97 -38.17 -7.04 4.55
CA PRO A 97 -37.99 -5.75 3.88
C PRO A 97 -37.60 -4.59 4.78
N ALA A 98 -38.12 -4.54 6.00
CA ALA A 98 -37.77 -3.45 6.90
C ALA A 98 -36.28 -3.46 7.31
N HIS A 99 -35.58 -4.59 7.17
CA HIS A 99 -34.27 -4.83 7.78
C HIS A 99 -33.21 -5.47 6.86
N ASP A 100 -33.49 -5.65 5.56
CA ASP A 100 -32.51 -5.98 4.50
C ASP A 100 -32.81 -5.11 3.27
N GLN A 101 -31.78 -4.46 2.72
CA GLN A 101 -31.97 -3.48 1.64
C GLN A 101 -32.45 -4.12 0.33
N ARG A 102 -32.01 -5.34 0.02
CA ARG A 102 -32.43 -6.03 -1.23
C ARG A 102 -33.88 -6.47 -1.13
N ASP A 103 -34.28 -6.96 0.04
CA ASP A 103 -35.65 -7.32 0.33
C ASP A 103 -36.57 -6.08 0.28
N PHE A 104 -36.07 -4.93 0.76
CA PHE A 104 -36.80 -3.65 0.71
C PHE A 104 -37.09 -3.20 -0.72
N GLU A 105 -36.07 -3.20 -1.57
CA GLU A 105 -36.18 -2.81 -2.98
C GLU A 105 -37.14 -3.74 -3.73
N PHE A 106 -37.00 -5.05 -3.54
CA PHE A 106 -37.91 -6.02 -4.13
C PHE A 106 -39.34 -5.84 -3.62
N ALA A 107 -39.53 -5.65 -2.31
CA ALA A 107 -40.86 -5.44 -1.75
C ALA A 107 -41.52 -4.15 -2.25
N LYS A 108 -40.74 -3.08 -2.48
CA LYS A 108 -41.26 -1.83 -3.05
C LYS A 108 -41.70 -2.00 -4.50
N GLU A 109 -40.91 -2.71 -5.31
CA GLU A 109 -41.21 -2.97 -6.72
C GLU A 109 -42.48 -3.81 -6.89
N TYR A 110 -42.63 -4.86 -6.07
CA TYR A 110 -43.74 -5.80 -6.16
C TYR A 110 -44.88 -5.52 -5.17
N GLU A 111 -44.90 -4.33 -4.56
CA GLU A 111 -45.91 -3.89 -3.58
C GLU A 111 -46.15 -4.87 -2.40
N ILE A 112 -45.10 -5.56 -1.97
CA ILE A 112 -45.14 -6.53 -0.87
C ILE A 112 -45.13 -5.80 0.48
N PRO A 113 -45.89 -6.26 1.50
CA PRO A 113 -45.91 -5.63 2.82
C PRO A 113 -44.52 -5.53 3.47
N ILE A 114 -44.31 -4.41 4.16
CA ILE A 114 -43.10 -4.13 4.94
C ILE A 114 -43.48 -4.10 6.43
N LYS A 115 -42.87 -4.98 7.24
CA LYS A 115 -43.13 -5.11 8.68
C LYS A 115 -41.88 -4.75 9.47
N ILE A 116 -41.98 -3.69 10.28
CA ILE A 116 -40.91 -3.27 11.19
C ILE A 116 -40.93 -4.17 12.42
N VAL A 117 -39.81 -4.84 12.69
CA VAL A 117 -39.61 -5.65 13.89
C VAL A 117 -38.41 -5.24 14.74
N ILE A 118 -37.65 -4.24 14.28
CA ILE A 118 -36.58 -3.62 15.06
C ILE A 118 -36.78 -2.12 15.07
N GLN A 119 -36.82 -1.57 16.28
CA GLN A 119 -36.92 -0.15 16.55
C GLN A 119 -35.54 0.40 16.96
N PRO A 120 -34.93 1.30 16.17
CA PRO A 120 -33.72 2.02 16.56
C PRO A 120 -33.88 2.74 17.91
N HIS A 121 -32.77 2.89 18.64
CA HIS A 121 -32.75 3.61 19.91
C HIS A 121 -32.85 5.13 19.76
N ASP A 122 -32.30 5.68 18.67
CA ASP A 122 -32.10 7.12 18.51
C ASP A 122 -33.28 7.85 17.85
N TYR A 123 -34.18 7.12 17.20
CA TYR A 123 -35.33 7.69 16.51
C TYR A 123 -36.43 6.65 16.29
N ASP A 124 -37.67 7.11 16.10
CA ASP A 124 -38.82 6.28 15.77
C ASP A 124 -38.82 5.90 14.28
N LEU A 125 -38.89 4.59 13.97
CA LEU A 125 -38.80 4.10 12.60
C LEU A 125 -40.23 3.91 12.08
N ASN A 126 -40.57 4.64 11.03
CA ASN A 126 -41.92 4.64 10.49
C ASN A 126 -41.95 4.10 9.06
N LYS A 127 -42.73 3.04 8.83
CA LYS A 127 -42.83 2.32 7.55
C LYS A 127 -43.18 3.23 6.35
N ASP A 128 -44.03 4.23 6.56
CA ASP A 128 -44.54 5.09 5.49
C ASP A 128 -43.50 6.13 5.05
N ARG A 129 -42.48 6.35 5.89
CA ARG A 129 -41.37 7.28 5.63
C ARG A 129 -40.08 6.58 5.25
N MET A 130 -40.05 5.25 5.22
CA MET A 130 -38.86 4.50 4.84
C MET A 130 -38.54 4.70 3.36
N THR A 131 -37.34 5.21 3.09
CA THR A 131 -36.74 5.27 1.75
C THR A 131 -35.68 4.17 1.55
N ARG A 132 -35.30 3.48 2.63
CA ARG A 132 -34.34 2.36 2.67
C ARG A 132 -34.64 1.45 3.87
N SER A 133 -34.07 0.25 3.89
CA SER A 133 -34.13 -0.65 5.05
C SER A 133 -33.34 -0.09 6.25
N TYR A 134 -33.68 -0.58 7.45
CA TYR A 134 -32.92 -0.35 8.68
C TYR A 134 -32.19 -1.63 9.12
N GLU A 135 -30.88 -1.68 8.91
CA GLU A 135 -30.05 -2.88 9.14
C GLU A 135 -29.32 -2.88 10.50
N GLY A 136 -29.44 -1.77 11.25
CA GLY A 136 -28.72 -1.51 12.49
C GLY A 136 -29.28 -2.22 13.72
N ASP A 137 -28.73 -1.84 14.88
CA ASP A 137 -29.09 -2.40 16.19
C ASP A 137 -30.32 -1.68 16.79
N GLY A 138 -31.08 -2.38 17.62
CA GLY A 138 -32.27 -1.81 18.24
C GLY A 138 -33.02 -2.81 19.12
N SER A 139 -34.21 -2.39 19.56
CA SER A 139 -35.10 -3.25 20.33
C SER A 139 -36.10 -3.95 19.43
N LEU A 140 -36.40 -5.21 19.71
CA LEU A 140 -37.44 -5.97 19.03
C LEU A 140 -38.81 -5.35 19.34
N VAL A 141 -39.60 -5.18 18.29
CA VAL A 141 -41.00 -4.76 18.34
C VAL A 141 -41.82 -5.66 17.43
N HIS A 142 -43.13 -5.79 17.68
CA HIS A 142 -44.02 -6.65 16.89
C HIS A 142 -43.52 -8.10 16.72
N SER A 143 -42.79 -8.58 17.72
CA SER A 143 -42.07 -9.86 17.76
C SER A 143 -42.55 -10.78 18.88
N GLY A 144 -43.74 -10.52 19.44
CA GLY A 144 -44.41 -11.41 20.38
C GLY A 144 -43.66 -11.55 21.71
N GLU A 145 -43.28 -12.77 22.08
CA GLU A 145 -42.57 -13.04 23.35
C GLU A 145 -41.17 -12.40 23.42
N PHE A 146 -40.65 -11.92 22.29
CA PHE A 146 -39.33 -11.29 22.19
C PHE A 146 -39.37 -9.75 22.21
N ASP A 147 -40.56 -9.13 22.34
CA ASP A 147 -40.69 -7.67 22.36
C ASP A 147 -39.90 -7.04 23.51
N GLY A 148 -39.23 -5.92 23.21
CA GLY A 148 -38.38 -5.18 24.13
C GLY A 148 -36.95 -5.73 24.28
N MET A 149 -36.65 -6.90 23.74
CA MET A 149 -35.30 -7.46 23.76
C MET A 149 -34.37 -6.70 22.81
N GLU A 150 -33.09 -6.58 23.16
CA GLU A 150 -32.06 -6.09 22.24
C GLU A 150 -31.78 -7.15 21.16
N ASN A 151 -31.70 -6.72 19.89
CA ASN A 151 -31.78 -7.63 18.76
C ASN A 151 -30.58 -8.58 18.62
N ARG A 152 -29.36 -8.17 18.97
CA ARG A 152 -28.19 -9.05 18.94
C ARG A 152 -28.27 -10.14 19.99
N SER A 153 -28.81 -9.81 21.16
CA SER A 153 -29.06 -10.76 22.24
C SER A 153 -30.20 -11.74 21.88
N ALA A 154 -31.21 -11.26 21.16
CA ALA A 154 -32.36 -12.06 20.72
C ALA A 154 -31.98 -13.14 19.68
N ILE A 155 -30.91 -12.95 18.90
CA ILE A 155 -30.43 -13.93 17.89
C ILE A 155 -30.31 -15.33 18.49
N LYS A 156 -29.63 -15.45 19.64
CA LYS A 156 -29.39 -16.74 20.29
C LYS A 156 -30.69 -17.38 20.76
N ILE A 157 -31.54 -16.61 21.42
CA ILE A 157 -32.77 -17.08 22.06
C ILE A 157 -33.80 -17.52 21.00
N ILE A 158 -33.96 -16.75 19.92
CA ILE A 158 -34.86 -17.12 18.82
C ILE A 158 -34.32 -18.35 18.09
N THR A 159 -32.99 -18.49 17.94
CA THR A 159 -32.39 -19.69 17.35
C THR A 159 -32.61 -20.93 18.21
N GLU A 160 -32.46 -20.83 19.54
CA GLU A 160 -32.77 -21.92 20.48
C GLU A 160 -34.24 -22.32 20.41
N LYS A 161 -35.15 -21.33 20.36
CA LYS A 161 -36.59 -21.59 20.20
C LYS A 161 -36.91 -22.35 18.92
N LEU A 162 -36.28 -21.97 17.80
CA LEU A 162 -36.44 -22.65 16.51
C LEU A 162 -35.94 -24.10 16.56
N ASP A 163 -34.88 -24.38 17.31
CA ASP A 163 -34.31 -25.71 17.52
C ASP A 163 -35.23 -26.58 18.38
N GLU A 164 -35.77 -26.04 19.47
CA GLU A 164 -36.75 -26.73 20.33
C GLU A 164 -37.99 -27.21 19.57
N ILE A 165 -38.45 -26.42 18.59
CA ILE A 165 -39.62 -26.77 17.74
C ILE A 165 -39.22 -27.50 16.45
N ASN A 166 -37.98 -27.95 16.30
CA ASN A 166 -37.44 -28.64 15.13
C ASN A 166 -37.66 -27.88 13.80
N SER A 167 -37.61 -26.55 13.84
CA SER A 167 -37.85 -25.66 12.69
C SER A 167 -36.66 -24.79 12.29
N GLY A 168 -35.51 -24.99 12.92
CA GLY A 168 -34.23 -24.36 12.58
C GLY A 168 -33.15 -24.75 13.59
N TYR A 169 -31.87 -24.59 13.28
CA TYR A 169 -30.78 -24.88 14.21
C TYR A 169 -29.61 -23.91 13.95
N PRO A 170 -28.72 -23.67 14.94
CA PRO A 170 -27.56 -22.81 14.74
C PRO A 170 -26.62 -23.43 13.72
N THR A 171 -26.22 -22.65 12.71
CA THR A 171 -25.31 -23.11 11.67
C THR A 171 -24.32 -22.01 11.29
N VAL A 172 -23.13 -22.43 10.87
CA VAL A 172 -22.08 -21.54 10.35
C VAL A 172 -22.03 -21.74 8.84
N ASN A 173 -22.09 -20.64 8.10
CA ASN A 173 -21.96 -20.64 6.65
C ASN A 173 -20.80 -19.75 6.21
N TYR A 174 -20.10 -20.16 5.17
CA TYR A 174 -18.99 -19.40 4.60
C TYR A 174 -19.38 -18.85 3.23
N LYS A 175 -19.01 -17.60 2.96
CA LYS A 175 -19.06 -17.06 1.59
C LYS A 175 -17.99 -17.67 0.69
N LEU A 176 -16.88 -18.12 1.29
CA LEU A 176 -15.82 -18.86 0.59
C LEU A 176 -16.40 -20.18 0.06
N ARG A 177 -16.12 -20.47 -1.22
CA ARG A 177 -16.50 -21.70 -1.89
C ARG A 177 -15.27 -22.59 -2.07
N ASP A 178 -15.51 -23.86 -2.35
CA ASP A 178 -14.46 -24.77 -2.76
C ASP A 178 -13.75 -24.27 -4.03
N TRP A 179 -12.46 -24.56 -4.12
CA TRP A 179 -11.66 -24.14 -5.25
C TRP A 179 -11.83 -25.11 -6.42
N GLY A 180 -12.60 -24.68 -7.43
CA GLY A 180 -12.68 -25.40 -8.70
C GLY A 180 -11.40 -25.26 -9.50
N ILE A 181 -10.60 -26.32 -9.56
CA ILE A 181 -9.28 -26.33 -10.22
C ILE A 181 -9.32 -26.76 -11.69
N SER A 182 -10.39 -27.39 -12.17
CA SER A 182 -10.43 -27.89 -13.55
C SER A 182 -10.60 -26.76 -14.58
N ARG A 183 -9.82 -26.80 -15.66
CA ARG A 183 -9.85 -25.83 -16.75
C ARG A 183 -9.90 -26.57 -18.09
N GLN A 184 -10.87 -26.21 -18.93
CA GLN A 184 -10.99 -26.70 -20.32
C GLN A 184 -10.04 -25.92 -21.23
N ARG A 185 -8.73 -26.03 -20.96
CA ARG A 185 -7.64 -25.33 -21.64
C ARG A 185 -6.49 -26.30 -21.85
N TYR A 186 -5.72 -26.08 -22.92
CA TYR A 186 -4.55 -26.91 -23.21
C TYR A 186 -3.34 -26.56 -22.32
N TRP A 187 -3.05 -25.26 -22.15
CA TRP A 187 -1.80 -24.83 -21.51
C TRP A 187 -1.90 -24.80 -19.98
N GLY A 188 -1.75 -25.97 -19.36
CA GLY A 188 -1.74 -26.16 -17.92
C GLY A 188 -1.24 -27.54 -17.52
N CYS A 189 -1.07 -27.78 -16.21
CA CYS A 189 -0.69 -29.08 -15.67
C CYS A 189 -1.85 -30.09 -15.84
N PRO A 190 -1.67 -31.23 -16.54
CA PRO A 190 -2.71 -32.24 -16.66
C PRO A 190 -3.16 -32.79 -15.29
N ILE A 191 -4.47 -32.91 -15.09
CA ILE A 191 -5.01 -33.49 -13.85
C ILE A 191 -4.74 -35.00 -13.86
N PRO A 192 -4.07 -35.57 -12.83
CA PRO A 192 -3.67 -36.99 -12.80
C PRO A 192 -4.82 -37.92 -12.42
N VAL A 193 -5.89 -37.90 -13.21
CA VAL A 193 -7.11 -38.71 -13.03
C VAL A 193 -7.42 -39.52 -14.28
N LEU A 194 -7.94 -40.73 -14.08
CA LEU A 194 -8.44 -41.63 -15.10
C LEU A 194 -9.92 -41.96 -14.85
N TYR A 195 -10.69 -42.11 -15.92
CA TYR A 195 -12.07 -42.59 -15.90
C TYR A 195 -12.14 -43.99 -16.51
N CYS A 196 -12.53 -44.97 -15.69
CA CYS A 196 -12.72 -46.36 -16.08
C CYS A 196 -14.19 -46.74 -15.92
N GLU A 197 -14.81 -47.32 -16.95
CA GLU A 197 -16.24 -47.71 -16.92
C GLU A 197 -16.56 -48.74 -15.83
N VAL A 198 -15.57 -49.52 -15.39
CA VAL A 198 -15.75 -50.54 -14.35
C VAL A 198 -15.32 -50.09 -12.96
N CYS A 199 -14.30 -49.23 -12.86
CA CYS A 199 -13.70 -48.84 -11.57
C CYS A 199 -14.09 -47.43 -11.13
N GLY A 200 -14.79 -46.67 -11.98
CA GLY A 200 -15.11 -45.27 -11.75
C GLY A 200 -13.91 -44.34 -11.97
N VAL A 201 -13.86 -43.28 -11.15
CA VAL A 201 -12.78 -42.28 -11.14
C VAL A 201 -11.64 -42.81 -10.28
N ILE A 202 -10.43 -42.87 -10.85
CA ILE A 202 -9.23 -43.35 -10.16
C ILE A 202 -8.05 -42.41 -10.42
N PRO A 203 -7.12 -42.23 -9.46
CA PRO A 203 -5.91 -41.46 -9.69
C PRO A 203 -4.95 -42.22 -10.61
N VAL A 204 -4.08 -41.48 -11.30
CA VAL A 204 -2.90 -42.05 -11.97
C VAL A 204 -1.95 -42.60 -10.87
N PRO A 205 -1.34 -43.79 -11.07
CA PRO A 205 -0.37 -44.34 -10.13
C PRO A 205 0.82 -43.38 -9.92
N TYR A 206 1.41 -43.42 -8.72
CA TYR A 206 2.47 -42.48 -8.36
C TYR A 206 3.71 -42.63 -9.26
N GLU A 207 4.06 -43.88 -9.57
CA GLU A 207 5.13 -44.28 -10.48
C GLU A 207 4.90 -43.88 -11.95
N ASP A 208 3.66 -43.58 -12.33
CA ASP A 208 3.28 -43.13 -13.67
C ASP A 208 3.26 -41.60 -13.80
N LEU A 209 3.61 -40.87 -12.73
CA LEU A 209 3.78 -39.42 -12.75
C LEU A 209 5.17 -39.04 -13.30
N PRO A 210 5.29 -37.87 -13.96
CA PRO A 210 4.23 -36.92 -14.26
C PRO A 210 3.41 -37.30 -15.50
N VAL A 211 2.13 -36.89 -15.53
CA VAL A 211 1.34 -36.92 -16.76
C VAL A 211 1.78 -35.76 -17.65
N TYR A 212 2.58 -36.05 -18.67
CA TYR A 212 3.07 -35.04 -19.59
C TYR A 212 1.95 -34.46 -20.46
N LEU A 213 1.98 -33.13 -20.65
CA LEU A 213 1.12 -32.44 -21.59
C LEU A 213 1.49 -32.87 -23.04
N PRO A 214 0.56 -33.45 -23.83
CA PRO A 214 0.86 -33.95 -25.17
C PRO A 214 1.12 -32.79 -26.14
N LYS A 215 2.02 -32.99 -27.11
CA LYS A 215 2.34 -31.96 -28.12
C LYS A 215 1.53 -32.12 -29.41
N ASP A 216 0.97 -33.31 -29.63
CA ASP A 216 0.19 -33.72 -30.80
C ASP A 216 -1.30 -33.40 -30.63
N VAL A 217 -1.61 -32.11 -30.49
CA VAL A 217 -2.99 -31.57 -30.39
C VAL A 217 -3.31 -30.66 -31.57
N SER A 218 -4.61 -30.49 -31.87
CA SER A 218 -5.09 -29.54 -32.88
C SER A 218 -5.75 -28.32 -32.23
N PHE A 219 -5.28 -27.12 -32.57
CA PHE A 219 -5.88 -25.85 -32.13
C PHE A 219 -6.93 -25.37 -33.13
N THR A 220 -8.18 -25.73 -32.89
CA THR A 220 -9.33 -25.37 -33.75
C THR A 220 -9.94 -24.00 -33.41
N GLY A 221 -9.54 -23.40 -32.28
CA GLY A 221 -10.14 -22.17 -31.75
C GLY A 221 -11.41 -22.37 -30.90
N ALA A 222 -11.93 -23.59 -30.82
CA ALA A 222 -13.09 -23.96 -30.00
C ALA A 222 -12.95 -25.38 -29.41
N GLY A 223 -13.50 -25.62 -28.22
CA GLY A 223 -13.35 -26.88 -27.49
C GLY A 223 -12.01 -27.01 -26.77
N ASN A 224 -11.80 -28.14 -26.08
CA ASN A 224 -10.56 -28.42 -25.37
C ASN A 224 -9.57 -29.17 -26.31
N PRO A 225 -8.41 -28.59 -26.67
CA PRO A 225 -7.49 -29.23 -27.62
C PRO A 225 -7.00 -30.62 -27.18
N LEU A 226 -6.99 -30.92 -25.88
CA LEU A 226 -6.59 -32.23 -25.37
C LEU A 226 -7.54 -33.36 -25.82
N GLU A 227 -8.79 -33.05 -26.12
CA GLU A 227 -9.77 -34.01 -26.66
C GLU A 227 -9.43 -34.49 -28.09
N THR A 228 -8.56 -33.75 -28.80
CA THR A 228 -8.13 -34.12 -30.15
C THR A 228 -7.01 -35.17 -30.15
N CYS A 229 -6.32 -35.35 -29.02
CA CYS A 229 -5.17 -36.23 -28.88
C CYS A 229 -5.59 -37.62 -28.39
N LYS A 230 -6.00 -38.50 -29.32
CA LYS A 230 -6.45 -39.87 -28.97
C LYS A 230 -5.37 -40.72 -28.29
N SER A 231 -4.10 -40.48 -28.59
CA SER A 231 -2.93 -41.12 -27.98
C SER A 231 -2.79 -40.77 -26.49
N PHE A 232 -3.11 -39.53 -26.12
CA PHE A 232 -3.13 -39.09 -24.73
C PHE A 232 -4.35 -39.61 -23.96
N ILE A 233 -5.54 -39.46 -24.56
CA ILE A 233 -6.81 -39.81 -23.89
C ILE A 233 -6.90 -41.30 -23.60
N ASN A 234 -6.61 -42.14 -24.59
CA ASN A 234 -6.82 -43.58 -24.48
C ASN A 234 -5.69 -44.22 -23.67
N THR A 235 -6.04 -44.84 -22.55
CA THR A 235 -5.10 -45.59 -21.72
C THR A 235 -5.74 -46.86 -21.15
N LYS A 236 -4.98 -47.61 -20.35
CA LYS A 236 -5.49 -48.77 -19.60
C LYS A 236 -5.70 -48.39 -18.14
N CYS A 237 -6.74 -48.95 -17.54
CA CYS A 237 -7.02 -48.83 -16.12
C CYS A 237 -5.94 -49.60 -15.34
N PRO A 238 -5.14 -48.96 -14.48
CA PRO A 238 -4.12 -49.65 -13.68
C PRO A 238 -4.71 -50.66 -12.69
N ARG A 239 -6.00 -50.52 -12.33
CA ARG A 239 -6.69 -51.42 -11.39
C ARG A 239 -7.24 -52.70 -12.00
N CYS A 240 -7.76 -52.64 -13.23
CA CYS A 240 -8.45 -53.79 -13.86
C CYS A 240 -7.98 -54.13 -15.28
N GLY A 241 -7.04 -53.38 -15.85
CA GLY A 241 -6.50 -53.60 -17.20
C GLY A 241 -7.44 -53.26 -18.36
N LYS A 242 -8.71 -52.90 -18.10
CA LYS A 242 -9.67 -52.49 -19.13
C LYS A 242 -9.36 -51.10 -19.68
N ASN A 243 -10.05 -50.70 -20.75
CA ASN A 243 -9.90 -49.36 -21.33
C ASN A 243 -10.32 -48.29 -20.31
N ALA A 244 -9.55 -47.22 -20.25
CA ALA A 244 -9.83 -46.03 -19.47
C ALA A 244 -9.49 -44.79 -20.31
N ARG A 245 -10.05 -43.64 -19.93
CA ARG A 245 -9.69 -42.35 -20.51
C ARG A 245 -9.00 -41.46 -19.48
N ARG A 246 -7.97 -40.72 -19.86
CA ARG A 246 -7.39 -39.65 -19.02
C ARG A 246 -8.37 -38.49 -18.88
N GLU A 247 -8.26 -37.76 -17.78
CA GLU A 247 -8.81 -36.40 -17.68
C GLU A 247 -8.13 -35.51 -18.73
N THR A 248 -8.96 -34.71 -19.40
CA THR A 248 -8.54 -33.76 -20.44
C THR A 248 -8.53 -32.33 -19.92
N ASP A 249 -9.11 -32.05 -18.76
CA ASP A 249 -8.94 -30.77 -18.10
C ASP A 249 -7.54 -30.63 -17.47
N THR A 250 -7.02 -29.41 -17.50
CA THR A 250 -5.79 -29.04 -16.80
C THR A 250 -6.11 -28.33 -15.49
N MET A 251 -5.15 -28.30 -14.57
CA MET A 251 -5.25 -27.53 -13.34
C MET A 251 -5.25 -26.02 -13.59
N ASP A 252 -5.94 -25.30 -12.70
CA ASP A 252 -5.86 -23.85 -12.56
C ASP A 252 -4.43 -23.43 -12.26
N THR A 253 -3.94 -22.39 -12.95
CA THR A 253 -2.55 -21.90 -12.83
C THR A 253 -2.22 -21.39 -11.43
N PHE A 254 -3.24 -21.09 -10.62
CA PHE A 254 -3.04 -20.77 -9.20
C PHE A 254 -2.50 -21.94 -8.39
N ILE A 255 -2.66 -23.19 -8.83
CA ILE A 255 -2.04 -24.35 -8.16
C ILE A 255 -0.54 -24.18 -8.14
N ASP A 256 0.08 -23.92 -9.28
CA ASP A 256 1.53 -23.77 -9.40
C ASP A 256 2.04 -22.56 -8.59
N SER A 257 1.31 -21.44 -8.63
CA SER A 257 1.68 -20.23 -7.87
C SER A 257 1.42 -20.36 -6.37
N SER A 258 0.75 -21.40 -5.89
CA SER A 258 0.44 -21.56 -4.46
C SER A 258 1.58 -22.15 -3.65
N TRP A 259 2.64 -22.66 -4.28
CA TRP A 259 3.74 -23.33 -3.55
C TRP A 259 5.14 -23.09 -4.13
N TYR A 260 5.29 -22.32 -5.21
CA TYR A 260 6.58 -22.04 -5.85
C TYR A 260 7.65 -21.48 -4.89
N PHE A 261 7.25 -20.75 -3.85
CA PHE A 261 8.16 -20.21 -2.84
C PHE A 261 8.81 -21.31 -1.98
N PHE A 262 8.20 -22.49 -1.85
CA PHE A 262 8.85 -23.67 -1.28
C PHE A 262 9.80 -24.33 -2.28
N ALA A 263 9.40 -24.42 -3.55
CA ALA A 263 10.27 -24.94 -4.60
C ALA A 263 11.55 -24.09 -4.76
N TYR A 264 11.52 -22.78 -4.51
CA TYR A 264 12.75 -21.97 -4.51
C TYR A 264 13.73 -22.33 -3.39
N CYS A 265 13.23 -22.83 -2.25
CA CYS A 265 14.08 -23.24 -1.13
C CYS A 265 14.80 -24.56 -1.41
N ASP A 266 14.15 -25.43 -2.19
CA ASP A 266 14.65 -26.76 -2.54
C ASP A 266 14.14 -27.17 -3.93
N PRO A 267 14.75 -26.66 -5.02
CA PRO A 267 14.26 -26.85 -6.38
C PRO A 267 14.14 -28.33 -6.71
N PRO A 268 12.92 -28.87 -6.93
CA PRO A 268 12.76 -30.28 -7.20
C PRO A 268 13.31 -30.60 -8.60
N SER A 269 13.94 -31.76 -8.70
CA SER A 269 14.26 -32.38 -9.97
C SER A 269 13.11 -33.29 -10.42
N ILE A 270 13.11 -33.73 -11.67
CA ILE A 270 12.10 -34.69 -12.15
C ILE A 270 12.22 -36.08 -11.49
N GLU A 271 13.38 -36.38 -10.90
CA GLU A 271 13.66 -37.63 -10.19
C GLU A 271 13.27 -37.56 -8.70
N SER A 272 12.79 -36.39 -8.23
CA SER A 272 12.48 -36.17 -6.81
C SER A 272 11.16 -36.84 -6.41
N GLU A 273 11.19 -37.70 -5.38
CA GLU A 273 9.99 -38.34 -4.80
C GLU A 273 9.13 -37.40 -3.93
N ILE A 274 9.64 -36.20 -3.62
CA ILE A 274 8.92 -35.19 -2.84
C ILE A 274 9.11 -33.82 -3.49
N PRO A 275 8.13 -32.91 -3.36
CA PRO A 275 8.22 -31.58 -3.98
C PRO A 275 9.33 -30.72 -3.38
N TYR A 276 9.70 -30.99 -2.12
CA TYR A 276 10.81 -30.37 -1.39
C TYR A 276 11.04 -31.11 -0.06
N THR A 277 12.23 -30.96 0.51
CA THR A 277 12.59 -31.51 1.82
C THR A 277 12.22 -30.56 2.96
N LYS A 278 11.77 -31.16 4.07
CA LYS A 278 11.43 -30.44 5.29
C LYS A 278 12.59 -29.63 5.85
N THR A 279 13.80 -30.17 5.78
CA THR A 279 15.02 -29.52 6.29
C THR A 279 15.32 -28.23 5.54
N ASN A 280 15.31 -28.27 4.21
CA ASN A 280 15.66 -27.10 3.39
C ASN A 280 14.59 -26.00 3.52
N VAL A 281 13.30 -26.36 3.48
CA VAL A 281 12.23 -25.35 3.64
C VAL A 281 12.18 -24.77 5.04
N ASN A 282 12.38 -25.56 6.10
CA ASN A 282 12.43 -25.01 7.46
C ASN A 282 13.68 -24.17 7.75
N TYR A 283 14.79 -24.39 7.03
CA TYR A 283 15.97 -23.54 7.12
C TYR A 283 15.66 -22.10 6.66
N TRP A 284 14.96 -21.96 5.53
CA TRP A 284 14.50 -20.66 5.04
C TRP A 284 13.33 -20.11 5.86
N GLY A 285 12.45 -20.98 6.35
CA GLY A 285 11.25 -20.59 7.09
C GLY A 285 10.16 -20.02 6.19
N ASN A 286 9.24 -19.26 6.79
CA ASN A 286 8.28 -18.45 6.07
C ASN A 286 8.99 -17.25 5.42
N VAL A 287 8.50 -16.78 4.27
CA VAL A 287 9.06 -15.63 3.56
C VAL A 287 8.96 -14.38 4.44
N ASP A 288 10.10 -13.76 4.77
CA ASP A 288 10.16 -12.57 5.63
C ASP A 288 9.38 -11.37 5.06
N LEU A 289 9.49 -11.15 3.75
CA LEU A 289 8.83 -10.07 3.05
C LEU A 289 8.39 -10.53 1.66
N TYR A 290 7.07 -10.58 1.46
CA TYR A 290 6.45 -10.85 0.17
C TYR A 290 6.02 -9.53 -0.48
N VAL A 291 6.45 -9.29 -1.72
CA VAL A 291 6.14 -8.07 -2.49
C VAL A 291 5.30 -8.46 -3.70
N GLY A 292 4.12 -7.85 -3.87
CA GLY A 292 3.24 -8.12 -5.00
C GLY A 292 2.16 -7.06 -5.16
N GLY A 293 1.39 -7.11 -6.25
CA GLY A 293 0.29 -6.17 -6.48
C GLY A 293 -0.95 -6.48 -5.61
N ILE A 294 -1.71 -5.44 -5.27
CA ILE A 294 -2.96 -5.58 -4.49
C ILE A 294 -4.01 -6.45 -5.19
N GLU A 295 -3.94 -6.59 -6.51
CA GLU A 295 -4.81 -7.46 -7.32
C GLU A 295 -4.75 -8.94 -6.90
N HIS A 296 -3.68 -9.35 -6.21
CA HIS A 296 -3.50 -10.71 -5.73
C HIS A 296 -3.99 -10.93 -4.29
N ALA A 297 -4.56 -9.91 -3.65
CA ALA A 297 -4.87 -9.92 -2.22
C ALA A 297 -5.86 -11.02 -1.79
N ILE A 298 -6.80 -11.39 -2.66
CA ILE A 298 -7.82 -12.40 -2.35
C ILE A 298 -7.39 -13.77 -2.88
N LEU A 299 -7.33 -13.97 -4.20
CA LEU A 299 -7.13 -15.31 -4.80
C LEU A 299 -5.78 -15.92 -4.42
N HIS A 300 -4.70 -15.46 -5.07
CA HIS A 300 -3.35 -15.99 -4.90
C HIS A 300 -2.94 -16.11 -3.43
N LEU A 301 -3.13 -15.05 -2.63
CA LEU A 301 -2.72 -15.08 -1.23
C LEU A 301 -3.54 -16.07 -0.38
N ILE A 302 -4.85 -16.24 -0.63
CA ILE A 302 -5.63 -17.29 0.05
C ILE A 302 -5.15 -18.67 -0.36
N TYR A 303 -4.89 -18.90 -1.65
CA TYR A 303 -4.44 -20.20 -2.13
C TYR A 303 -3.04 -20.56 -1.63
N ALA A 304 -2.10 -19.62 -1.60
CA ALA A 304 -0.78 -19.82 -1.00
C ALA A 304 -0.88 -20.18 0.49
N ARG A 305 -1.75 -19.50 1.24
CA ARG A 305 -2.00 -19.82 2.66
C ARG A 305 -2.65 -21.19 2.85
N PHE A 306 -3.61 -21.54 2.01
CA PHE A 306 -4.25 -22.84 2.01
C PHE A 306 -3.23 -23.94 1.74
N PHE A 307 -2.43 -23.82 0.67
CA PHE A 307 -1.42 -24.80 0.29
C PHE A 307 -0.32 -24.95 1.34
N THR A 308 0.05 -23.85 2.00
CA THR A 308 0.96 -23.88 3.17
C THR A 308 0.40 -24.77 4.28
N LYS A 309 -0.87 -24.59 4.65
CA LYS A 309 -1.49 -25.41 5.71
C LYS A 309 -1.63 -26.87 5.31
N VAL A 310 -2.03 -27.14 4.06
CA VAL A 310 -2.12 -28.51 3.52
C VAL A 310 -0.75 -29.20 3.58
N SER A 311 0.30 -28.54 3.09
CA SER A 311 1.64 -29.14 3.06
C SER A 311 2.29 -29.25 4.44
N ARG A 312 1.99 -28.34 5.38
CA ARG A 312 2.29 -28.51 6.81
C ARG A 312 1.63 -29.76 7.38
N ASP A 313 0.34 -29.97 7.09
CA ASP A 313 -0.42 -31.12 7.60
C ASP A 313 0.05 -32.45 7.00
N LEU A 314 0.63 -32.41 5.79
CA LEU A 314 1.37 -33.51 5.18
C LEU A 314 2.79 -33.69 5.75
N GLY A 315 3.20 -32.86 6.70
CA GLY A 315 4.50 -32.96 7.39
C GLY A 315 5.68 -32.34 6.66
N LEU A 316 5.46 -31.65 5.52
CA LEU A 316 6.53 -31.13 4.67
C LEU A 316 7.24 -29.88 5.25
N HIS A 317 6.63 -29.16 6.19
CA HIS A 317 7.25 -28.07 6.96
C HIS A 317 6.51 -27.83 8.28
N ASN A 318 6.97 -26.87 9.10
CA ASN A 318 6.44 -26.67 10.48
C ASN A 318 5.72 -25.34 10.73
N PHE A 319 5.65 -24.43 9.77
CA PHE A 319 5.00 -23.12 9.94
C PHE A 319 3.59 -23.07 9.35
N ASN A 320 2.80 -22.10 9.81
CA ASN A 320 1.36 -22.01 9.52
C ASN A 320 1.00 -21.03 8.41
N GLU A 321 1.86 -20.07 8.13
CA GLU A 321 1.63 -18.97 7.19
C GLU A 321 2.89 -18.79 6.33
N PRO A 322 2.74 -18.58 5.00
CA PRO A 322 3.89 -18.51 4.09
C PRO A 322 4.62 -17.17 4.12
N PHE A 323 3.97 -16.08 4.54
CA PHE A 323 4.49 -14.71 4.41
C PHE A 323 4.40 -13.98 5.76
N GLN A 324 5.51 -13.44 6.27
CA GLN A 324 5.56 -12.70 7.53
C GLN A 324 5.13 -11.24 7.39
N ARG A 325 5.63 -10.60 6.34
CA ARG A 325 5.27 -9.23 5.94
C ARG A 325 4.81 -9.26 4.50
N LEU A 326 3.77 -8.48 4.20
CA LEU A 326 3.25 -8.29 2.86
C LEU A 326 3.37 -6.82 2.51
N LEU A 327 4.04 -6.52 1.39
CA LEU A 327 4.03 -5.20 0.76
C LEU A 327 3.21 -5.29 -0.53
N THR A 328 2.05 -4.64 -0.53
CA THR A 328 1.22 -4.49 -1.73
C THR A 328 1.65 -3.24 -2.49
N GLN A 329 2.41 -3.42 -3.58
CA GLN A 329 2.92 -2.30 -4.35
C GLN A 329 1.80 -1.59 -5.12
N GLY A 330 1.91 -0.26 -5.21
CA GLY A 330 1.00 0.55 -6.01
C GLY A 330 1.15 0.29 -7.50
N MET A 331 0.09 0.55 -8.26
CA MET A 331 0.10 0.37 -9.71
C MET A 331 0.88 1.49 -10.40
N ILE A 332 1.56 1.14 -11.50
CA ILE A 332 2.10 2.13 -12.43
C ILE A 332 1.00 2.55 -13.39
N ASN A 333 0.71 3.85 -13.40
CA ASN A 333 -0.34 4.45 -14.20
C ASN A 333 0.25 5.31 -15.32
N LYS A 334 -0.49 5.44 -16.41
CA LYS A 334 -0.21 6.39 -17.49
C LYS A 334 -1.50 7.10 -17.86
N THR A 335 -1.39 8.35 -18.26
CA THR A 335 -2.51 9.10 -18.83
C THR A 335 -3.05 8.39 -20.07
N GLN A 336 -4.38 8.29 -20.15
CA GLN A 336 -5.11 7.65 -21.23
C GLN A 336 -6.33 8.50 -21.61
N PRO A 337 -6.67 8.60 -22.91
CA PRO A 337 -7.88 9.26 -23.35
C PRO A 337 -9.15 8.60 -22.78
N PHE A 338 -10.06 9.42 -22.29
CA PHE A 338 -11.25 9.01 -21.57
C PHE A 338 -12.49 9.76 -22.07
N CYS A 339 -13.54 9.02 -22.39
CA CYS A 339 -14.83 9.55 -22.81
C CYS A 339 -15.74 9.77 -21.60
N THR A 340 -16.10 11.03 -21.34
CA THR A 340 -17.01 11.42 -20.26
C THR A 340 -18.43 10.89 -20.47
N ASN A 341 -18.93 10.91 -21.71
CA ASN A 341 -20.29 10.45 -22.02
C ASN A 341 -20.52 8.96 -21.76
N CYS A 342 -19.50 8.13 -21.96
CA CYS A 342 -19.62 6.67 -21.79
C CYS A 342 -18.90 6.14 -20.55
N ASN A 343 -18.31 7.04 -19.74
CA ASN A 343 -17.50 6.72 -18.57
C ASN A 343 -16.45 5.62 -18.87
N ALA A 344 -15.75 5.73 -20.00
CA ALA A 344 -14.87 4.68 -20.50
C ALA A 344 -13.57 5.21 -21.11
N PHE A 345 -12.47 4.50 -20.85
CA PHE A 345 -11.18 4.71 -21.50
C PHE A 345 -11.18 4.18 -22.93
N LEU A 346 -10.42 4.84 -23.82
CA LEU A 346 -10.17 4.31 -25.16
C LEU A 346 -9.31 3.04 -25.09
N MET A 347 -9.63 2.07 -25.94
CA MET A 347 -8.82 0.87 -26.11
C MET A 347 -7.71 1.13 -27.14
N LYS A 348 -6.68 0.28 -27.17
CA LYS A 348 -5.54 0.40 -28.10
C LYS A 348 -5.98 0.59 -29.56
N ALA A 349 -7.00 -0.15 -29.99
CA ALA A 349 -7.53 -0.07 -31.36
C ALA A 349 -8.19 1.28 -31.70
N ASP A 350 -8.61 2.05 -30.70
CA ASP A 350 -9.33 3.31 -30.88
C ASP A 350 -8.39 4.54 -30.83
N LEU A 351 -7.13 4.35 -30.41
CA LEU A 351 -6.17 5.43 -30.20
C LEU A 351 -5.78 6.16 -31.49
N GLU A 352 -5.69 5.46 -32.62
CA GLU A 352 -5.33 6.08 -33.90
C GLU A 352 -6.39 7.09 -34.37
N GLN A 353 -7.67 6.78 -34.15
CA GLN A 353 -8.78 7.63 -34.59
C GLN A 353 -9.18 8.69 -33.56
N MET A 354 -8.68 8.57 -32.32
CA MET A 354 -9.04 9.41 -31.17
C MET A 354 -10.55 9.59 -31.03
N LYS A 355 -11.29 8.48 -31.12
CA LYS A 355 -12.76 8.45 -31.15
C LYS A 355 -13.29 7.35 -30.24
N CYS A 356 -14.30 7.66 -29.43
CA CYS A 356 -14.95 6.67 -28.59
C CYS A 356 -15.72 5.64 -29.45
N ARG A 357 -15.44 4.34 -29.29
CA ARG A 357 -16.15 3.28 -30.02
C ARG A 357 -17.63 3.13 -29.66
N LYS A 358 -18.05 3.62 -28.49
CA LYS A 358 -19.44 3.49 -28.01
C LYS A 358 -20.35 4.59 -28.55
N CYS A 359 -19.93 5.87 -28.42
CA CYS A 359 -20.76 7.01 -28.82
C CYS A 359 -20.21 7.79 -30.02
N GLY A 360 -19.01 7.46 -30.50
CA GLY A 360 -18.36 8.18 -31.59
C GLY A 360 -17.83 9.57 -31.24
N SER A 361 -17.89 10.01 -29.98
CA SER A 361 -17.39 11.33 -29.57
C SER A 361 -15.86 11.41 -29.68
N LYS A 362 -15.36 12.59 -30.08
CA LYS A 362 -13.94 12.98 -30.03
C LYS A 362 -13.64 13.90 -28.84
N ASP A 363 -14.64 14.26 -28.06
CA ASP A 363 -14.47 15.02 -26.83
C ASP A 363 -13.95 14.08 -25.74
N LEU A 364 -12.62 14.05 -25.61
CA LEU A 364 -11.87 13.14 -24.75
C LEU A 364 -10.98 13.93 -23.80
N ILE A 365 -11.03 13.57 -22.52
CA ILE A 365 -10.12 14.11 -21.51
C ILE A 365 -9.02 13.09 -21.21
N GLN A 366 -7.89 13.55 -20.67
CA GLN A 366 -6.85 12.64 -20.19
C GLN A 366 -7.14 12.26 -18.73
N LYS A 367 -7.19 10.96 -18.44
CA LYS A 367 -7.29 10.44 -17.07
C LYS A 367 -6.20 9.41 -16.83
N SER A 368 -5.68 9.37 -15.61
CA SER A 368 -4.70 8.38 -15.19
C SER A 368 -5.37 7.01 -15.04
N VAL A 369 -4.76 5.97 -15.60
CA VAL A 369 -5.23 4.58 -15.48
C VAL A 369 -4.03 3.64 -15.46
N LYS A 370 -4.21 2.47 -14.83
CA LYS A 370 -3.17 1.43 -14.80
C LYS A 370 -2.70 1.09 -16.21
N MET A 371 -1.39 0.87 -16.35
CA MET A 371 -0.84 0.40 -17.62
C MET A 371 -1.40 -0.98 -17.97
N SER A 372 -1.84 -1.17 -19.21
CA SER A 372 -2.35 -2.45 -19.72
C SER A 372 -2.16 -2.60 -21.23
N LYS A 373 -1.96 -3.83 -21.69
CA LYS A 373 -1.84 -4.14 -23.12
C LYS A 373 -3.13 -3.78 -23.90
N SER A 374 -4.29 -3.89 -23.26
CA SER A 374 -5.60 -3.57 -23.88
C SER A 374 -5.79 -2.07 -24.11
N TYR A 375 -5.26 -1.23 -23.22
CA TYR A 375 -5.24 0.23 -23.42
C TYR A 375 -4.10 0.69 -24.34
N GLY A 376 -3.05 -0.11 -24.51
CA GLY A 376 -1.88 0.26 -25.31
C GLY A 376 -1.00 1.32 -24.66
N ASN A 377 -1.20 1.58 -23.36
CA ASN A 377 -0.48 2.59 -22.57
C ASN A 377 0.70 2.01 -21.78
N THR A 378 1.10 0.76 -22.06
CA THR A 378 2.28 0.13 -21.48
C THR A 378 3.57 0.74 -22.00
N ILE A 379 4.61 0.72 -21.19
CA ILE A 379 5.96 1.13 -21.57
C ILE A 379 6.87 -0.08 -21.44
N ASN A 380 7.68 -0.33 -22.46
CA ASN A 380 8.65 -1.42 -22.42
C ASN A 380 9.85 -0.98 -21.55
N PRO A 381 10.15 -1.67 -20.43
CA PRO A 381 11.31 -1.35 -19.61
C PRO A 381 12.64 -1.45 -20.37
N GLU A 382 12.74 -2.32 -21.37
CA GLU A 382 13.96 -2.51 -22.17
C GLU A 382 14.38 -1.21 -22.87
N GLU A 383 13.43 -0.48 -23.47
CA GLU A 383 13.71 0.79 -24.15
C GLU A 383 14.34 1.83 -23.21
N ILE A 384 13.96 1.79 -21.93
CA ILE A 384 14.48 2.69 -20.89
C ILE A 384 15.87 2.26 -20.46
N ILE A 385 16.06 0.96 -20.25
CA ILE A 385 17.35 0.39 -19.87
C ILE A 385 18.38 0.63 -20.97
N GLU A 386 18.03 0.44 -22.24
CA GLU A 386 18.91 0.70 -23.37
C GLU A 386 19.28 2.19 -23.48
N LYS A 387 18.32 3.09 -23.24
CA LYS A 387 18.55 4.53 -23.38
C LYS A 387 19.29 5.17 -22.21
N TYR A 388 18.96 4.78 -20.97
CA TYR A 388 19.42 5.45 -19.75
C TYR A 388 20.24 4.55 -18.82
N GLY A 389 20.28 3.24 -19.08
CA GLY A 389 20.91 2.24 -18.21
C GLY A 389 19.99 1.72 -17.11
N ALA A 390 20.31 0.51 -16.62
CA ALA A 390 19.52 -0.18 -15.60
C ALA A 390 19.43 0.61 -14.27
N ASP A 391 20.52 1.26 -13.85
CA ASP A 391 20.55 2.04 -12.61
C ASP A 391 19.65 3.27 -12.66
N ALA A 392 19.59 3.97 -13.80
CA ALA A 392 18.66 5.08 -13.96
C ALA A 392 17.21 4.62 -13.89
N ALA A 393 16.88 3.48 -14.52
CA ALA A 393 15.54 2.90 -14.47
C ALA A 393 15.14 2.48 -13.03
N ARG A 394 16.04 1.78 -12.32
CA ARG A 394 15.82 1.38 -10.91
C ARG A 394 15.63 2.59 -10.01
N PHE A 395 16.54 3.57 -10.11
CA PHE A 395 16.47 4.79 -9.31
C PHE A 395 15.18 5.56 -9.57
N PHE A 396 14.77 5.70 -10.84
CA PHE A 396 13.51 6.34 -11.21
C PHE A 396 12.30 5.70 -10.50
N ILE A 397 12.16 4.37 -10.59
CA ILE A 397 11.01 3.65 -10.01
C ILE A 397 10.98 3.84 -8.48
N LEU A 398 12.13 3.68 -7.82
CA LEU A 398 12.23 3.70 -6.35
C LEU A 398 12.15 5.13 -5.76
N PHE A 399 12.49 6.15 -6.54
CA PHE A 399 12.41 7.55 -6.15
C PHE A 399 11.05 8.19 -6.47
N GLY A 400 10.41 7.77 -7.56
CA GLY A 400 9.21 8.40 -8.10
C GLY A 400 8.01 8.37 -7.16
N ALA A 401 7.81 7.24 -6.46
CA ALA A 401 6.72 7.07 -5.50
C ALA A 401 7.15 6.15 -4.34
N SER A 402 6.46 6.26 -3.21
CA SER A 402 6.59 5.26 -2.15
C SER A 402 6.03 3.92 -2.64
N PRO A 403 6.57 2.76 -2.23
CA PRO A 403 6.19 1.46 -2.81
C PRO A 403 4.69 1.15 -2.81
N GLU A 404 3.96 1.55 -1.76
CA GLU A 404 2.51 1.33 -1.62
C GLU A 404 1.66 2.31 -2.45
N SER A 405 2.27 3.41 -2.90
CA SER A 405 1.59 4.46 -3.65
C SER A 405 1.62 4.15 -5.15
N GLY A 406 0.55 4.51 -5.86
CA GLY A 406 0.58 4.49 -7.32
C GLY A 406 1.67 5.43 -7.86
N LEU A 407 2.35 4.99 -8.92
CA LEU A 407 3.33 5.80 -9.64
C LEU A 407 2.72 6.26 -10.95
N GLU A 408 2.56 7.58 -11.12
CA GLU A 408 2.23 8.13 -12.43
C GLU A 408 3.50 8.25 -13.28
N TRP A 409 3.46 7.64 -14.46
CA TRP A 409 4.59 7.65 -15.37
C TRP A 409 4.87 9.06 -15.90
N ASN A 410 6.14 9.49 -15.79
CA ASN A 410 6.60 10.76 -16.35
C ASN A 410 8.04 10.64 -16.88
N ASP A 411 8.21 10.84 -18.20
CA ASP A 411 9.51 10.78 -18.88
C ASP A 411 10.53 11.83 -18.38
N GLU A 412 10.06 12.97 -17.86
CA GLU A 412 10.93 14.00 -17.28
C GLU A 412 11.65 13.50 -16.03
N VAL A 413 10.98 12.66 -15.23
CA VAL A 413 11.54 12.11 -14.00
C VAL A 413 12.60 11.05 -14.33
N VAL A 414 12.43 10.29 -15.42
CA VAL A 414 13.46 9.37 -15.94
C VAL A 414 14.71 10.14 -16.37
N ASN A 415 14.55 11.26 -17.07
CA ASN A 415 15.67 12.13 -17.45
C ASN A 415 16.40 12.72 -16.22
N PHE A 416 15.66 13.04 -15.15
CA PHE A 416 16.27 13.45 -13.88
C PHE A 416 17.10 12.32 -13.26
N ALA A 417 16.59 11.09 -13.27
CA ALA A 417 17.28 9.91 -12.75
C ALA A 417 18.64 9.68 -13.44
N ASP A 418 18.68 9.68 -14.78
CA ASP A 418 19.92 9.55 -15.56
C ASP A 418 20.93 10.66 -15.21
N LYS A 419 20.49 11.92 -15.19
CA LYS A 419 21.36 13.05 -14.82
C LYS A 419 21.91 12.93 -13.41
N PHE A 420 21.09 12.49 -12.46
CA PHE A 420 21.53 12.30 -11.08
C PHE A 420 22.62 11.23 -10.99
N VAL A 421 22.41 10.07 -11.63
CA VAL A 421 23.36 8.96 -11.66
C VAL A 421 24.69 9.37 -12.30
N ARG A 422 24.66 10.10 -13.42
CA ARG A 422 25.88 10.65 -14.07
C ARG A 422 26.63 11.64 -13.16
N ASN A 423 25.90 12.55 -12.51
CA ASN A 423 26.50 13.52 -11.61
C ASN A 423 27.08 12.85 -10.36
N PHE A 424 26.44 11.80 -9.86
CA PHE A 424 26.93 10.97 -8.76
C PHE A 424 28.27 10.31 -9.12
N PHE A 425 28.35 9.69 -10.30
CA PHE A 425 29.61 9.13 -10.80
C PHE A 425 30.70 10.19 -10.88
N ASN A 426 30.44 11.29 -11.59
CA ASN A 426 31.41 12.38 -11.76
C ASN A 426 31.87 12.96 -10.41
N LEU A 427 30.96 13.12 -9.44
CA LEU A 427 31.30 13.62 -8.11
C LEU A 427 32.35 12.73 -7.44
N LEU A 428 32.21 11.41 -7.52
CA LEU A 428 33.04 10.47 -6.77
C LEU A 428 34.32 10.02 -7.51
N THR A 429 34.36 10.14 -8.83
CA THR A 429 35.51 9.77 -9.67
C THR A 429 36.40 10.94 -10.06
N THR A 430 35.88 12.18 -10.10
CA THR A 430 36.71 13.35 -10.44
C THR A 430 37.82 13.56 -9.40
N PRO A 431 39.08 13.79 -9.80
CA PRO A 431 40.19 14.01 -8.88
C PRO A 431 39.93 15.13 -7.86
N ILE A 432 40.45 14.94 -6.64
CA ILE A 432 40.34 15.94 -5.58
C ILE A 432 41.27 17.10 -5.90
N GLN A 433 40.71 18.28 -6.17
CA GLN A 433 41.50 19.48 -6.48
C GLN A 433 41.89 20.29 -5.23
N ASN A 434 41.06 20.30 -4.19
CA ASN A 434 41.24 21.16 -3.02
C ASN A 434 41.39 20.32 -1.74
N ASN A 435 42.59 19.78 -1.53
CA ASN A 435 42.93 19.01 -0.33
C ASN A 435 43.65 19.90 0.69
N ARG A 436 43.19 19.86 1.94
CA ARG A 436 43.78 20.59 3.06
C ARG A 436 44.32 19.65 4.12
N ASN A 437 45.30 20.13 4.89
CA ASN A 437 45.96 19.35 5.94
C ASN A 437 45.41 19.63 7.35
N LYS A 438 44.70 20.75 7.53
CA LYS A 438 44.15 21.15 8.84
C LYS A 438 42.67 20.82 8.90
N ARG A 439 42.25 20.24 10.04
CA ARG A 439 40.85 19.96 10.35
C ARG A 439 40.08 21.27 10.59
N THR A 440 38.80 21.30 10.22
CA THR A 440 37.87 22.41 10.46
C THR A 440 36.55 21.88 10.99
N ILE A 441 35.69 22.78 11.48
CA ILE A 441 34.31 22.45 11.88
C ILE A 441 33.53 21.74 10.76
N ARG A 442 33.86 21.99 9.49
CA ARG A 442 33.19 21.33 8.35
C ARG A 442 33.41 19.82 8.34
N ASP A 443 34.58 19.36 8.79
CA ASP A 443 34.94 17.94 8.87
C ASP A 443 34.14 17.20 9.94
N GLU A 444 33.96 17.84 11.09
CA GLU A 444 33.10 17.35 12.16
C GLU A 444 31.65 17.26 11.68
N LEU A 445 31.19 18.32 11.01
CA LEU A 445 29.82 18.43 10.52
C LEU A 445 29.48 17.48 9.37
N ILE A 446 30.40 17.23 8.42
CA ILE A 446 30.16 16.23 7.36
C ILE A 446 30.13 14.81 7.95
N MET A 447 30.96 14.53 8.96
CA MET A 447 30.93 13.24 9.66
C MET A 447 29.67 13.05 10.49
N TYR A 448 29.19 14.10 11.19
CA TYR A 448 27.87 14.09 11.81
C TYR A 448 26.78 13.77 10.78
N ASN A 449 26.77 14.47 9.66
CA ASN A 449 25.77 14.31 8.62
C ASN A 449 25.82 12.91 7.99
N LEU A 450 27.00 12.36 7.73
CA LEU A 450 27.19 10.98 7.25
C LEU A 450 26.56 9.97 8.21
N ASN A 451 26.88 10.04 9.50
CA ASN A 451 26.38 9.10 10.50
C ASN A 451 24.85 9.23 10.69
N LYS A 452 24.33 10.46 10.65
CA LYS A 452 22.88 10.72 10.65
C LYS A 452 22.22 10.11 9.40
N THR A 453 22.82 10.26 8.22
CA THR A 453 22.33 9.66 6.96
C THR A 453 22.32 8.14 7.03
N ILE A 454 23.41 7.50 7.48
CA ILE A 454 23.46 6.04 7.64
C ILE A 454 22.32 5.56 8.54
N LYS A 455 22.12 6.20 9.70
CA LYS A 455 21.02 5.88 10.61
C LYS A 455 19.65 5.98 9.93
N LEU A 456 19.37 7.12 9.30
CA LEU A 456 18.07 7.39 8.67
C LEU A 456 17.79 6.46 7.48
N VAL A 457 18.80 6.19 6.64
CA VAL A 457 18.69 5.25 5.51
C VAL A 457 18.44 3.83 6.02
N THR A 458 19.18 3.39 7.04
CA THR A 458 19.00 2.06 7.66
C THR A 458 17.58 1.90 8.23
N GLU A 459 17.12 2.88 9.01
CA GLU A 459 15.76 2.90 9.55
C GLU A 459 14.68 2.99 8.47
N GLY A 460 14.97 3.68 7.37
CA GLY A 460 14.10 3.78 6.20
C GLY A 460 13.94 2.43 5.50
N ILE A 461 15.05 1.76 5.18
CA ILE A 461 15.04 0.44 4.52
C ILE A 461 14.33 -0.60 5.40
N ASN A 462 14.62 -0.65 6.70
CA ASN A 462 13.97 -1.60 7.62
C ASN A 462 12.43 -1.45 7.65
N ARG A 463 11.96 -0.20 7.54
CA ARG A 463 10.54 0.14 7.47
C ARG A 463 9.97 0.17 6.05
N ILE A 464 10.78 -0.16 5.03
CA ILE A 464 10.39 -0.14 3.60
C ILE A 464 10.01 1.29 3.13
N ALA A 465 10.48 2.33 3.83
CA ALA A 465 10.41 3.73 3.40
C ALA A 465 11.52 4.04 2.38
N ILE A 466 11.52 3.30 1.26
CA ILE A 466 12.62 3.31 0.27
C ILE A 466 12.84 4.69 -0.34
N ARG A 467 11.76 5.39 -0.68
CA ARG A 467 11.82 6.75 -1.23
C ARG A 467 12.49 7.73 -0.26
N ASP A 468 12.18 7.61 1.03
CA ASP A 468 12.78 8.46 2.07
C ASP A 468 14.26 8.15 2.25
N ALA A 469 14.63 6.86 2.26
CA ALA A 469 16.03 6.43 2.27
C ALA A 469 16.83 7.05 1.10
N ILE A 470 16.28 6.99 -0.12
CA ILE A 470 16.89 7.62 -1.30
C ILE A 470 16.98 9.15 -1.13
N ASN A 471 15.94 9.81 -0.60
CA ASN A 471 15.96 11.25 -0.36
C ASN A 471 17.09 11.66 0.61
N TYR A 472 17.35 10.88 1.66
CA TYR A 472 18.48 11.13 2.56
C TYR A 472 19.83 10.96 1.86
N ILE A 473 19.96 9.98 0.97
CA ILE A 473 21.16 9.79 0.14
C ILE A 473 21.37 10.99 -0.79
N ILE A 474 20.33 11.43 -1.52
CA ILE A 474 20.41 12.61 -2.40
C ILE A 474 20.84 13.85 -1.64
N GLN A 475 20.30 14.07 -0.44
CA GLN A 475 20.70 15.18 0.43
C GLN A 475 22.18 15.09 0.82
N PHE A 476 22.65 13.89 1.19
CA PHE A 476 24.07 13.68 1.52
C PHE A 476 24.99 13.86 0.32
N VAL A 477 24.60 13.39 -0.88
CA VAL A 477 25.33 13.63 -2.14
C VAL A 477 25.52 15.13 -2.38
N SER A 478 24.45 15.92 -2.20
CA SER A 478 24.52 17.38 -2.33
C SER A 478 25.48 18.01 -1.30
N GLU A 479 25.47 17.53 -0.06
CA GLU A 479 26.39 18.01 0.98
C GLU A 479 27.84 17.62 0.74
N LEU A 480 28.09 16.41 0.23
CA LEU A 480 29.41 15.92 -0.13
C LEU A 480 29.99 16.70 -1.32
N ALA A 481 29.17 17.05 -2.30
CA ALA A 481 29.57 17.92 -3.41
C ALA A 481 30.04 19.30 -2.91
N LYS A 482 29.26 19.93 -2.02
CA LYS A 482 29.65 21.21 -1.41
C LYS A 482 30.95 21.08 -0.61
N TYR A 483 31.08 20.01 0.18
CA TYR A 483 32.31 19.75 0.94
C TYR A 483 33.54 19.63 0.03
N LYS A 484 33.39 18.94 -1.13
CA LYS A 484 34.45 18.82 -2.15
C LYS A 484 34.94 20.18 -2.65
N GLU A 485 34.01 21.09 -2.97
CA GLU A 485 34.33 22.45 -3.43
C GLU A 485 34.93 23.32 -2.32
N GLU A 486 34.44 23.17 -1.09
CA GLU A 486 34.88 23.92 0.10
C GLU A 486 36.29 23.56 0.58
N GLY A 487 36.80 22.40 0.18
CA GLY A 487 38.11 21.90 0.55
C GLY A 487 38.00 20.83 1.61
N ILE A 488 38.63 19.70 1.33
CA ILE A 488 38.40 18.44 2.03
C ILE A 488 39.62 17.98 2.82
N LEU A 489 39.39 17.17 3.84
CA LEU A 489 40.43 16.32 4.42
C LEU A 489 40.31 14.94 3.76
N LYS A 490 41.32 14.53 2.98
CA LYS A 490 41.26 13.32 2.13
C LYS A 490 40.68 12.10 2.83
N LYS A 491 41.18 11.78 4.02
CA LYS A 491 40.71 10.64 4.83
C LYS A 491 39.20 10.68 5.12
N ILE A 492 38.65 11.84 5.43
CA ILE A 492 37.21 12.01 5.73
C ILE A 492 36.37 11.92 4.45
N TYR A 493 36.85 12.52 3.36
CA TYR A 493 36.17 12.42 2.07
C TYR A 493 36.12 10.97 1.56
N ASP A 494 37.23 10.23 1.69
CA ASP A 494 37.30 8.82 1.31
C ASP A 494 36.34 7.98 2.16
N GLU A 495 36.28 8.19 3.47
CA GLU A 495 35.29 7.51 4.33
C GLU A 495 33.84 7.85 3.94
N CYS A 496 33.54 9.13 3.65
CA CYS A 496 32.23 9.55 3.17
C CYS A 496 31.86 8.88 1.84
N ARG A 497 32.82 8.81 0.91
CA ARG A 497 32.65 8.23 -0.42
C ARG A 497 32.37 6.72 -0.31
N GLU A 498 33.16 6.00 0.46
CA GLU A 498 32.98 4.56 0.67
C GLU A 498 31.61 4.23 1.27
N LYS A 499 31.24 4.88 2.38
CA LYS A 499 29.96 4.63 3.05
C LYS A 499 28.77 5.05 2.19
N LEU A 500 28.90 6.13 1.41
CA LEU A 500 27.87 6.54 0.45
C LEU A 500 27.65 5.50 -0.65
N LEU A 501 28.71 4.90 -1.19
CA LEU A 501 28.58 3.80 -2.15
C LEU A 501 27.82 2.63 -1.54
N MET A 502 28.17 2.21 -0.32
CA MET A 502 27.48 1.13 0.37
C MET A 502 25.98 1.43 0.60
N LEU A 503 25.64 2.66 0.99
CA LEU A 503 24.25 3.08 1.19
C LEU A 503 23.44 3.09 -0.11
N PHE A 504 24.07 3.46 -1.23
CA PHE A 504 23.37 3.64 -2.51
C PHE A 504 23.34 2.36 -3.36
N HIS A 505 24.19 1.38 -3.05
CA HIS A 505 24.33 0.11 -3.77
C HIS A 505 23.03 -0.69 -3.95
N PRO A 506 22.12 -0.82 -2.96
CA PRO A 506 20.85 -1.53 -3.16
C PRO A 506 19.98 -0.93 -4.27
N PHE A 507 20.16 0.36 -4.57
CA PHE A 507 19.34 1.11 -5.53
C PHE A 507 20.00 1.17 -6.91
N VAL A 508 21.30 1.45 -6.96
CA VAL A 508 22.10 1.60 -8.19
C VAL A 508 23.38 0.76 -8.15
N PRO A 509 23.26 -0.58 -8.18
CA PRO A 509 24.38 -1.47 -7.90
C PRO A 509 25.50 -1.39 -8.93
N HIS A 510 25.20 -1.17 -10.21
CA HIS A 510 26.20 -1.25 -11.27
C HIS A 510 27.20 -0.08 -11.17
N ILE A 511 26.70 1.14 -11.04
CA ILE A 511 27.55 2.32 -10.95
C ILE A 511 28.30 2.41 -9.62
N THR A 512 27.72 1.87 -8.55
CA THR A 512 28.40 1.86 -7.25
C THR A 512 29.55 0.85 -7.22
N GLU A 513 29.42 -0.31 -7.88
CA GLU A 513 30.52 -1.26 -8.11
C GLU A 513 31.62 -0.65 -8.98
N GLU A 514 31.26 0.00 -10.10
CA GLU A 514 32.23 0.65 -10.98
C GLU A 514 33.05 1.73 -10.23
N ILE A 515 32.37 2.55 -9.42
CA ILE A 515 33.07 3.57 -8.62
C ILE A 515 33.92 2.90 -7.53
N TRP A 516 33.45 1.80 -6.92
CA TRP A 516 34.18 1.05 -5.89
C TRP A 516 35.53 0.54 -6.43
N GLU A 517 35.52 -0.09 -7.61
CA GLU A 517 36.73 -0.50 -8.31
C GLU A 517 37.61 0.71 -8.69
N PHE A 518 37.01 1.76 -9.26
CA PHE A 518 37.72 2.98 -9.67
C PHE A 518 38.50 3.63 -8.51
N ILE A 519 37.97 3.59 -7.29
CA ILE A 519 38.64 4.15 -6.10
C ILE A 519 39.68 3.20 -5.49
N GLY A 520 39.98 2.09 -6.16
CA GLY A 520 41.03 1.13 -5.80
C GLY A 520 40.63 0.18 -4.69
N LYS A 521 39.34 -0.17 -4.58
CA LYS A 521 38.88 -1.18 -3.63
C LYS A 521 38.84 -2.54 -4.29
N ASP A 522 39.22 -3.56 -3.51
CA ASP A 522 39.17 -4.95 -3.93
C ASP A 522 37.81 -5.59 -3.57
N ASN A 523 37.46 -6.66 -4.27
CA ASN A 523 36.21 -7.42 -4.17
C ASN A 523 34.95 -6.60 -4.52
N PHE A 524 33.85 -7.32 -4.77
CA PHE A 524 32.56 -6.70 -5.00
C PHE A 524 32.05 -5.96 -3.75
N LEU A 525 31.55 -4.74 -3.95
CA LEU A 525 30.86 -3.96 -2.93
C LEU A 525 29.70 -4.74 -2.31
N SER A 526 28.98 -5.52 -3.12
CA SER A 526 27.87 -6.39 -2.67
C SER A 526 28.25 -7.41 -1.57
N LEU A 527 29.54 -7.75 -1.42
CA LEU A 527 30.03 -8.66 -0.37
C LEU A 527 30.39 -7.94 0.93
N ASN A 528 30.32 -6.60 0.97
CA ASN A 528 30.63 -5.83 2.17
C ASN A 528 29.43 -5.74 3.10
N SER A 529 29.70 -5.76 4.41
CA SER A 529 28.66 -5.54 5.43
C SER A 529 28.06 -4.14 5.32
N TRP A 530 26.77 -4.01 5.59
CA TRP A 530 26.08 -2.70 5.64
C TRP A 530 26.80 -1.71 6.59
N PRO A 531 26.94 -0.42 6.23
CA PRO A 531 27.72 0.52 7.03
C PRO A 531 27.08 0.80 8.38
N THR A 532 27.90 0.88 9.43
CA THR A 532 27.47 1.27 10.77
C THR A 532 27.65 2.77 11.01
N TYR A 533 26.89 3.31 11.96
CA TYR A 533 26.98 4.71 12.38
C TYR A 533 27.45 4.83 13.84
N ASN A 534 28.14 5.91 14.13
CA ASN A 534 28.61 6.27 15.47
C ASN A 534 27.61 7.22 16.15
N ASN A 535 26.85 6.69 17.12
CA ASN A 535 25.89 7.46 17.92
C ASN A 535 26.52 8.65 18.65
N ALA A 536 27.79 8.58 19.05
CA ALA A 536 28.45 9.68 19.76
C ALA A 536 28.59 10.95 18.90
N LEU A 537 28.61 10.80 17.57
CA LEU A 537 28.61 11.94 16.66
C LEU A 537 27.21 12.55 16.50
N ILE A 538 26.14 11.75 16.62
CA ILE A 538 24.74 12.17 16.49
C ILE A 538 24.26 12.76 17.82
N ASN A 539 24.90 13.84 18.24
CA ASN A 539 24.61 14.54 19.49
C ASN A 539 23.98 15.91 19.24
N ILE A 540 23.42 16.50 20.31
CA ILE A 540 22.69 17.78 20.27
C ILE A 540 23.62 18.93 19.85
N GLU A 541 24.89 18.91 20.26
CA GLU A 541 25.87 19.94 19.94
C GLU A 541 26.16 19.99 18.43
N ASN A 542 26.43 18.84 17.81
CA ASN A 542 26.64 18.72 16.37
C ASN A 542 25.39 19.05 15.57
N GLU A 543 24.22 18.65 16.07
CA GLU A 543 22.95 19.04 15.46
C GLU A 543 22.75 20.56 15.49
N TYR A 544 23.06 21.20 16.62
CA TYR A 544 23.01 22.65 16.76
C TYR A 544 23.99 23.34 15.79
N LYS A 545 25.27 22.92 15.77
CA LYS A 545 26.28 23.44 14.83
C LYS A 545 25.86 23.27 13.37
N TRP A 546 25.33 22.10 13.00
CA TRP A 546 24.84 21.79 11.65
C TRP A 546 23.68 22.71 11.24
N ASN A 547 22.70 22.88 12.14
CA ASN A 547 21.55 23.74 11.89
C ASN A 547 21.95 25.21 11.80
N LEU A 548 22.84 25.66 12.69
CA LEU A 548 23.36 27.02 12.69
C LEU A 548 24.07 27.34 11.37
N LEU A 549 24.99 26.48 10.92
CA LEU A 549 25.67 26.62 9.62
C LEU A 549 24.66 26.74 8.46
N ASN A 550 23.71 25.82 8.37
CA ASN A 550 22.75 25.79 7.27
C ASN A 550 21.82 27.01 7.28
N ASN A 551 21.37 27.44 8.46
CA ASN A 551 20.52 28.61 8.62
C ASN A 551 21.23 29.88 8.15
N ILE A 552 22.47 30.11 8.58
CA ILE A 552 23.26 31.30 8.17
C ILE A 552 23.44 31.31 6.66
N LEU A 553 23.86 30.19 6.07
CA LEU A 553 24.07 30.09 4.63
C LEU A 553 22.79 30.36 3.83
N ASN A 554 21.65 29.87 4.32
CA ASN A 554 20.35 30.11 3.71
C ASN A 554 19.89 31.57 3.88
N ASP A 555 20.12 32.17 5.04
CA ASP A 555 19.77 33.56 5.32
C ASP A 555 20.60 34.52 4.48
N ILE A 556 21.91 34.30 4.33
CA ILE A 556 22.77 35.08 3.42
C ILE A 556 22.23 35.00 1.99
N LYS A 557 21.89 33.80 1.49
CA LYS A 557 21.29 33.64 0.15
C LYS A 557 19.97 34.38 0.00
N ARG A 558 19.07 34.28 0.99
CA ARG A 558 17.76 34.93 0.98
C ARG A 558 17.88 36.45 1.01
N ILE A 559 18.76 36.99 1.87
CA ILE A 559 18.98 38.42 1.96
C ILE A 559 19.62 38.92 0.65
N LYS A 560 20.57 38.19 0.07
CA LYS A 560 21.19 38.54 -1.23
C LYS A 560 20.12 38.67 -2.32
N LEU A 561 19.21 37.70 -2.39
CA LEU A 561 18.11 37.69 -3.35
C LEU A 561 17.10 38.82 -3.10
N ALA A 562 16.65 38.98 -1.85
CA ALA A 562 15.65 39.97 -1.48
C ALA A 562 16.15 41.42 -1.64
N ALA A 563 17.42 41.66 -1.31
CA ALA A 563 18.07 42.96 -1.49
C ALA A 563 18.63 43.17 -2.90
N LYS A 564 18.47 42.19 -3.81
CA LYS A 564 19.00 42.22 -5.19
C LYS A 564 20.49 42.57 -5.25
N ILE A 565 21.28 42.05 -4.31
CA ILE A 565 22.72 42.28 -4.24
C ILE A 565 23.41 41.37 -5.26
N ASN A 566 24.02 41.95 -6.29
CA ASN A 566 24.72 41.17 -7.31
C ASN A 566 25.97 40.46 -6.76
N LYS A 567 26.80 41.20 -6.01
CA LYS A 567 28.03 40.71 -5.38
C LYS A 567 28.08 41.19 -3.94
N ILE A 568 28.34 40.27 -3.01
CA ILE A 568 28.53 40.58 -1.59
C ILE A 568 29.99 40.98 -1.43
N LYS A 569 30.28 42.21 -0.98
CA LYS A 569 31.65 42.63 -0.63
C LYS A 569 32.00 42.15 0.77
N LYS A 570 31.10 42.41 1.72
CA LYS A 570 31.27 42.06 3.13
C LYS A 570 29.96 41.54 3.72
N ALA A 571 30.05 40.49 4.53
CA ALA A 571 28.96 39.96 5.34
C ALA A 571 29.34 40.08 6.82
N THR A 572 28.63 40.94 7.55
CA THR A 572 28.80 41.11 9.00
C THR A 572 27.75 40.27 9.72
N ILE A 573 28.22 39.31 10.51
CA ILE A 573 27.42 38.44 11.37
C ILE A 573 27.44 39.03 12.77
N ILE A 574 26.28 39.50 13.22
CA ILE A 574 26.12 40.18 14.50
C ILE A 574 25.48 39.19 15.49
N THR A 575 26.24 38.77 16.50
CA THR A 575 25.78 37.87 17.56
C THR A 575 25.08 38.66 18.67
N ALA A 576 24.20 37.99 19.41
CA ALA A 576 23.38 38.63 20.44
C ALA A 576 24.22 39.13 21.62
N SER A 577 23.70 40.13 22.34
CA SER A 577 24.29 40.57 23.63
C SER A 577 24.06 39.54 24.74
N GLU A 578 24.90 39.55 25.78
CA GLU A 578 24.86 38.60 26.90
C GLU A 578 23.48 38.51 27.58
N TRP A 579 22.81 39.65 27.83
CA TRP A 579 21.48 39.67 28.44
C TRP A 579 20.43 38.92 27.59
N LYS A 580 20.61 38.83 26.27
CA LYS A 580 19.71 38.08 25.38
C LYS A 580 19.88 36.58 25.51
N TYR A 581 21.08 36.08 25.85
CA TYR A 581 21.29 34.67 26.19
C TYR A 581 20.56 34.34 27.50
N LYS A 582 20.66 35.22 28.50
CA LYS A 582 19.92 35.09 29.77
C LYS A 582 18.40 35.14 29.58
N PHE A 583 17.92 36.05 28.72
CA PHE A 583 16.51 36.12 28.30
C PHE A 583 16.08 34.80 27.64
N TYR A 584 16.85 34.33 26.66
CA TYR A 584 16.46 33.17 25.86
C TYR A 584 16.49 31.86 26.66
N SER A 585 17.47 31.70 27.55
CA SER A 585 17.58 30.53 28.44
C SER A 585 16.40 30.43 29.40
N LEU A 586 16.06 31.54 30.06
CA LEU A 586 14.92 31.61 30.95
C LEU A 586 13.61 31.40 30.19
N LEU A 587 13.47 32.01 29.01
CA LEU A 587 12.29 31.86 28.17
C LEU A 587 12.06 30.39 27.77
N MET A 588 13.08 29.69 27.28
CA MET A 588 12.93 28.31 26.84
C MET A 588 12.54 27.39 27.99
N THR A 589 13.10 27.62 29.18
CA THR A 589 12.73 26.89 30.41
C THR A 589 11.28 27.17 30.83
N LEU A 590 10.81 28.41 30.69
CA LEU A 590 9.44 28.79 31.05
C LEU A 590 8.40 28.28 30.05
N ILE A 591 8.72 28.25 28.75
CA ILE A 591 7.83 27.74 27.69
C ILE A 591 7.50 26.25 27.89
N GLU A 592 8.38 25.49 28.53
CA GLU A 592 8.12 24.09 28.90
C GLU A 592 7.07 23.96 30.02
N LYS A 593 6.90 25.00 30.85
CA LYS A 593 5.98 25.01 31.99
C LYS A 593 4.64 25.65 31.66
N THR A 594 4.64 26.75 30.92
CA THR A 594 3.43 27.51 30.59
C THR A 594 3.58 28.16 29.21
N LYS A 595 2.45 28.32 28.52
CA LYS A 595 2.35 29.09 27.26
C LYS A 595 1.70 30.46 27.48
N ASP A 596 1.29 30.76 28.71
CA ASP A 596 0.71 32.05 29.04
C ASP A 596 1.80 33.14 29.05
N GLN A 597 1.65 34.11 28.15
CA GLN A 597 2.63 35.19 28.00
C GLN A 597 2.70 36.07 29.25
N GLY A 598 1.59 36.28 29.97
CA GLY A 598 1.55 37.08 31.18
C GLY A 598 2.34 36.42 32.33
N GLU A 599 2.18 35.11 32.50
CA GLU A 599 2.94 34.33 33.48
C GLU A 599 4.44 34.32 33.16
N ILE A 600 4.80 34.09 31.90
CA ILE A 600 6.20 34.14 31.45
C ILE A 600 6.79 35.52 31.76
N MET A 601 6.09 36.61 31.38
CA MET A 601 6.56 37.97 31.65
C MET A 601 6.71 38.22 33.15
N LYS A 602 5.78 37.77 33.99
CA LYS A 602 5.86 37.94 35.44
C LYS A 602 7.12 37.29 36.03
N GLU A 603 7.48 36.10 35.56
CA GLU A 603 8.70 35.41 35.99
C GLU A 603 9.97 36.08 35.43
N MET A 604 9.97 36.47 34.15
CA MET A 604 11.13 37.14 33.54
C MET A 604 11.44 38.49 34.17
N MET A 605 10.42 39.25 34.60
CA MET A 605 10.58 40.55 35.24
C MET A 605 11.07 40.47 36.70
N LYS A 606 11.28 39.27 37.26
CA LYS A 606 11.97 39.12 38.55
C LYS A 606 13.47 39.39 38.42
N ASP A 607 14.03 39.24 37.23
CA ASP A 607 15.44 39.46 36.96
C ASP A 607 15.72 40.95 36.66
N GLU A 608 16.59 41.59 37.44
CA GLU A 608 16.87 43.03 37.32
C GLU A 608 17.45 43.40 35.94
N LEU A 609 18.35 42.57 35.39
CA LEU A 609 18.96 42.82 34.08
C LEU A 609 17.95 42.74 32.93
N LEU A 610 16.86 41.98 33.10
CA LEU A 610 15.84 41.83 32.05
C LEU A 610 14.79 42.94 32.09
N ARG A 611 14.60 43.62 33.23
CA ARG A 611 13.61 44.72 33.36
C ARG A 611 13.88 45.87 32.41
N ASP A 612 15.14 46.22 32.23
CA ASP A 612 15.60 47.30 31.33
C ASP A 612 15.28 47.02 29.86
N HIS A 613 14.93 45.77 29.53
CA HIS A 613 14.63 45.31 28.18
C HIS A 613 13.18 44.80 28.02
N SER A 614 12.29 45.10 28.98
CA SER A 614 10.91 44.61 29.05
C SER A 614 10.11 44.71 27.74
N LYS A 615 10.23 45.83 27.00
CA LYS A 615 9.54 46.02 25.71
C LYS A 615 10.00 45.02 24.65
N PHE A 616 11.30 44.80 24.53
CA PHE A 616 11.87 43.83 23.57
C PHE A 616 11.47 42.40 23.95
N ILE A 617 11.60 42.06 25.24
CA ILE A 617 11.26 40.75 25.79
C ILE A 617 9.80 40.43 25.48
N ASN A 618 8.88 41.34 25.78
CA ASN A 618 7.45 41.14 25.55
C ASN A 618 7.13 40.86 24.07
N GLN A 619 7.69 41.67 23.15
CA GLN A 619 7.48 41.49 21.71
C GLN A 619 8.09 40.20 21.18
N THR A 620 9.28 39.83 21.67
CA THR A 620 10.02 38.66 21.21
C THR A 620 9.41 37.36 21.74
N THR A 621 9.01 37.33 23.01
CA THR A 621 8.26 36.21 23.62
C THR A 621 6.99 35.91 22.83
N SER A 622 6.20 36.93 22.49
CA SER A 622 4.98 36.74 21.67
C SER A 622 5.28 36.11 20.30
N LYS A 623 6.36 36.54 19.64
CA LYS A 623 6.78 35.97 18.34
C LYS A 623 7.22 34.51 18.46
N ILE A 624 7.97 34.18 19.51
CA ILE A 624 8.46 32.83 19.78
C ILE A 624 7.30 31.89 20.09
N LEU A 625 6.38 32.28 20.97
CA LEU A 625 5.20 31.47 21.32
C LEU A 625 4.33 31.13 20.09
N LYS A 626 4.20 32.06 19.14
CA LYS A 626 3.46 31.83 17.88
C LYS A 626 4.14 30.82 16.94
N ASN A 627 5.45 30.61 17.06
CA ASN A 627 6.23 29.80 16.12
C ASN A 627 7.33 28.99 16.83
N ILE A 628 7.02 28.31 17.93
CA ILE A 628 8.01 27.64 18.79
C ILE A 628 8.93 26.72 17.98
N GLY A 629 8.38 25.94 17.05
CA GLY A 629 9.15 25.01 16.22
C GLY A 629 10.22 25.64 15.33
N LYS A 630 10.21 26.96 15.13
CA LYS A 630 11.28 27.67 14.39
C LYS A 630 12.50 27.96 15.28
N TYR A 631 12.33 28.03 16.59
CA TYR A 631 13.37 28.46 17.52
C TYR A 631 14.05 27.25 18.15
N SER A 632 15.40 27.26 18.22
CA SER A 632 16.14 26.17 18.86
C SER A 632 15.85 26.17 20.36
N LYS A 633 15.46 25.02 20.90
CA LYS A 633 15.34 24.80 22.35
C LYS A 633 16.70 24.73 23.03
N HIS A 634 17.69 24.22 22.31
CA HIS A 634 19.06 24.16 22.78
C HIS A 634 19.78 25.45 22.46
N TYR A 635 20.55 25.96 23.42
CA TYR A 635 21.42 27.11 23.26
C TYR A 635 22.74 26.80 23.97
N ILE A 636 23.81 27.37 23.43
CA ILE A 636 25.16 27.28 23.98
C ILE A 636 25.57 28.64 24.53
N ASP A 637 26.68 28.66 25.26
CA ASP A 637 27.23 29.89 25.80
C ASP A 637 27.65 30.87 24.68
N ILE A 638 27.62 32.17 24.97
CA ILE A 638 28.00 33.23 24.05
C ILE A 638 29.42 33.06 23.51
N LEU A 639 30.38 32.60 24.33
CA LEU A 639 31.76 32.38 23.90
C LEU A 639 31.85 31.21 22.92
N GLU A 640 31.09 30.16 23.18
CA GLU A 640 31.04 28.97 22.33
C GLU A 640 30.37 29.26 20.99
N GLU A 641 29.26 30.01 20.99
CA GLU A 641 28.59 30.41 19.76
C GLU A 641 29.48 31.33 18.92
N ASN A 642 30.12 32.32 19.53
CA ASN A 642 31.09 33.17 18.84
C ASN A 642 32.26 32.36 18.27
N LYS A 643 32.75 31.35 19.00
CA LYS A 643 33.78 30.43 18.51
C LYS A 643 33.30 29.69 17.25
N ILE A 644 32.08 29.15 17.26
CA ILE A 644 31.50 28.46 16.11
C ILE A 644 31.35 29.41 14.91
N PHE A 645 30.88 30.65 15.11
CA PHE A 645 30.81 31.63 14.02
C PHE A 645 32.18 31.96 13.43
N ASN A 646 33.21 32.09 14.27
CA ASN A 646 34.57 32.30 13.80
C ASN A 646 35.10 31.09 13.01
N GLU A 647 34.79 29.87 13.44
CA GLU A 647 35.15 28.64 12.72
C GLU A 647 34.39 28.46 11.40
N ILE A 648 33.15 28.96 11.31
CA ILE A 648 32.31 28.92 10.09
C ILE A 648 32.66 30.05 9.11
N SER A 649 33.18 31.19 9.58
CA SER A 649 33.46 32.37 8.75
C SER A 649 34.30 32.09 7.50
N PRO A 650 35.38 31.25 7.55
CA PRO A 650 36.12 30.86 6.35
C PRO A 650 35.27 30.14 5.29
N LEU A 651 34.28 29.33 5.70
CA LEU A 651 33.36 28.68 4.77
C LEU A 651 32.45 29.68 4.08
N ILE A 652 31.91 30.64 4.84
CA ILE A 652 31.04 31.69 4.30
C ILE A 652 31.83 32.54 3.30
N LYS A 653 33.04 32.97 3.68
CA LYS A 653 33.95 33.71 2.81
C LYS A 653 34.20 32.97 1.50
N LYS A 654 34.43 31.67 1.55
CA LYS A 654 34.65 30.84 0.36
C LYS A 654 33.38 30.68 -0.49
N ARG A 655 32.23 30.36 0.12
CA ARG A 655 30.96 30.13 -0.60
C ARG A 655 30.42 31.38 -1.30
N PHE A 656 30.59 32.54 -0.69
CA PHE A 656 30.03 33.80 -1.21
C PHE A 656 31.07 34.73 -1.83
N ASN A 657 32.35 34.35 -1.75
CA ASN A 657 33.48 35.14 -2.23
C ASN A 657 33.44 36.58 -1.69
N CYS A 658 33.31 36.71 -0.37
CA CYS A 658 33.17 37.97 0.35
C CYS A 658 34.01 37.98 1.64
N ASP A 659 34.26 39.17 2.20
CA ASP A 659 34.80 39.27 3.55
C ASP A 659 33.73 38.98 4.59
N VAL A 660 34.11 38.34 5.69
CA VAL A 660 33.20 37.96 6.77
C VAL A 660 33.76 38.49 8.07
N GLU A 661 32.90 39.17 8.83
CA GLU A 661 33.25 39.70 10.15
C GLU A 661 32.19 39.23 11.16
N VAL A 662 32.64 38.77 12.33
CA VAL A 662 31.76 38.40 13.43
C VAL A 662 31.93 39.43 14.54
N ILE A 663 30.85 40.13 14.90
CA ILE A 663 30.85 41.12 15.98
C ILE A 663 29.69 40.84 16.93
N ILE A 664 29.86 41.24 18.18
CA ILE A 664 28.79 41.20 19.19
C ILE A 664 27.92 42.44 19.01
N GLU A 665 26.62 42.32 19.22
CA GLU A 665 25.61 43.38 19.09
C GLU A 665 26.03 44.72 19.70
N ILE A 666 26.62 44.74 20.91
CA ILE A 666 27.07 45.97 21.60
C ILE A 666 28.14 46.73 20.80
N LYS A 667 28.91 46.05 19.95
CA LYS A 667 29.96 46.63 19.11
C LYS A 667 29.45 47.10 17.74
N SER A 668 28.16 46.94 17.45
CA SER A 668 27.57 47.28 16.17
C SER A 668 26.68 48.53 16.26
N GLU A 669 26.97 49.54 15.44
CA GLU A 669 26.11 50.73 15.28
C GLU A 669 24.93 50.49 14.32
N HIS A 670 24.89 49.34 13.64
CA HIS A 670 23.87 49.04 12.65
C HIS A 670 22.50 48.73 13.29
N LYS A 671 21.43 49.38 12.83
CA LYS A 671 20.06 49.24 13.40
C LYS A 671 19.55 47.78 13.51
N LYS A 672 19.97 46.91 12.57
CA LYS A 672 19.60 45.48 12.57
C LYS A 672 20.25 44.67 13.71
N ALA A 673 21.32 45.16 14.34
CA ALA A 673 21.98 44.47 15.46
C ALA A 673 21.00 44.11 16.58
N SER A 674 20.05 45.02 16.85
CA SER A 674 18.97 44.83 17.84
C SER A 674 18.13 43.58 17.62
N GLN A 675 18.12 42.99 16.42
CA GLN A 675 17.34 41.80 16.08
C GLN A 675 18.09 40.47 16.32
N ALA A 676 19.39 40.51 16.63
CA ALA A 676 20.16 39.31 16.92
C ALA A 676 19.61 38.57 18.14
N LEU A 677 19.54 37.24 18.07
CA LEU A 677 19.15 36.33 19.14
C LEU A 677 20.11 35.13 19.19
N PRO A 678 20.25 34.44 20.33
CA PRO A 678 21.01 33.18 20.40
C PRO A 678 20.56 32.18 19.34
N GLY A 679 21.51 31.60 18.59
CA GLY A 679 21.26 30.71 17.44
C GLY A 679 20.73 31.40 16.18
N ARG A 680 20.55 32.73 16.19
CA ARG A 680 19.93 33.52 15.13
C ARG A 680 20.58 34.91 15.03
N PRO A 681 21.78 35.01 14.44
CA PRO A 681 22.50 36.26 14.35
C PRO A 681 21.78 37.24 13.42
N ALA A 682 21.99 38.54 13.61
CA ALA A 682 21.61 39.52 12.60
C ALA A 682 22.68 39.56 11.51
N ILE A 683 22.27 39.53 10.24
CA ILE A 683 23.19 39.52 9.10
C ILE A 683 23.05 40.85 8.34
N VAL A 684 24.17 41.54 8.16
CA VAL A 684 24.28 42.76 7.36
C VAL A 684 25.23 42.48 6.20
N MET A 685 24.85 42.92 4.99
CA MET A 685 25.66 42.74 3.79
C MET A 685 25.83 44.06 3.06
N GLU A 686 27.04 44.24 2.53
CA GLU A 686 27.49 45.39 1.73
C GLU A 686 27.79 45.02 0.28
#